data_AF-A0A2Z4FRK2-F1
#
_entry.id   AF-A0A2Z4FRK2-F1
#
_cell.length_a   1.000
_cell.length_b   1.000
_cell.length_c   1.000
_cell.angle_alpha   90.00
_cell.angle_beta   90.00
_cell.angle_gamma   90.00
#
_symmetry.space_group_name_H-M   'P 1'
#
loop_
_entity.id
_entity.type
_entity.pdbx_description
1 polymer ?
#
loop_
_entity_poly.entity_id
_entity_poly.type
_entity_poly.pdbx_seq_one_letter_code
_entity_poly.pdbx_strand_id
1 'polypeptide(L)'
;MRGGKALIGEPNLIHALVPADEVDDCSGISICDASRLSCFKSDTLYNEETYNWTDIINSGTYGPFFCGEPENEPSCVPARPGEFSGMSTDLDSDGDGIPDAEDNCPHVFNPPRPLDGGVQADYDNDGIGDACDPCPLNEGDNCENFDADDRDGDGIPNDSDNCPSVANPDQADRDNDGIGDACDPCPDYANPGYSACLSSTYEIWDGTQIEGAKIRLENMIVTASDDAQAMMLQHTSGAAFDANGVAQSGVYVYMPNADVPIAARGDLIDIEATISSFGDSLQLTNPEVLTINSSDNPLPNPVRLNPADIATGGADADTYLGVLVRVDNVTVTSAMDTYGEFELTGGLRVDDVFYLADPAPSVGEGYSAVIGPLQHSFGSNKILVRDANDLVQGNPALSDLSPGSAFLDASGTAQLTVTLTHGGSSATTVALSYSNNKVSGPSSVTIPAGEASADITLSANGSAGDTTTITASYDGDSFSSTVTIYDDSSARSLVSLTPNPLSIETNRSADLTATLNLPARSGGQLLIITSTGDVSTPATVMIPAGSLSANIRVSAGNTGGAASVTAKLGTSSTRTANVNVSTGPPIPCLIISEYVEGSSYNKGIEIFNCGSTALQLSDFGVCQINNAETDCEGYQTMLPSHTLAPNEVFTICNSRGTLPMSCDLEEGSITRHNGDDRFLVFKDDNASGSFERGDDTVTDAFGETEWRPGTLLWENVTYRRCNFTPYFGQTLFEVSDYFSTHPIDDISDFGVAPEPGC
;
A
#
# COMPACT_ATOMS: atom_id res chain seq x y z
N MET A 1 -21.28 -39.08 -17.95
CA MET A 1 -20.47 -40.24 -18.41
C MET A 1 -19.06 -39.75 -18.64
N ARG A 2 -18.03 -40.57 -18.45
CA ARG A 2 -16.64 -40.25 -18.81
C ARG A 2 -16.03 -41.48 -19.48
N GLY A 3 -15.38 -41.31 -20.62
CA GLY A 3 -14.84 -42.44 -21.40
C GLY A 3 -15.89 -43.52 -21.72
N GLY A 4 -17.16 -43.14 -21.89
CA GLY A 4 -18.26 -44.09 -22.11
C GLY A 4 -18.82 -44.79 -20.86
N LYS A 5 -18.22 -44.62 -19.68
CA LYS A 5 -18.72 -45.19 -18.41
C LYS A 5 -19.78 -44.31 -17.74
N ALA A 6 -20.82 -44.94 -17.20
CA ALA A 6 -21.88 -44.27 -16.43
C ALA A 6 -21.45 -44.07 -14.98
N LEU A 7 -21.09 -42.83 -14.61
CA LEU A 7 -20.53 -42.51 -13.29
C LEU A 7 -21.55 -41.90 -12.31
N ILE A 8 -22.63 -41.29 -12.79
CA ILE A 8 -23.66 -40.69 -11.94
C ILE A 8 -25.01 -40.71 -12.66
N GLY A 9 -26.10 -40.99 -11.95
CA GLY A 9 -27.42 -41.00 -12.56
C GLY A 9 -28.54 -41.53 -11.66
N GLU A 10 -29.72 -41.68 -12.25
CA GLU A 10 -30.86 -42.33 -11.61
C GLU A 10 -30.50 -43.76 -11.18
N PRO A 11 -30.89 -44.21 -9.97
CA PRO A 11 -30.44 -45.50 -9.46
C PRO A 11 -30.75 -46.67 -10.40
N ASN A 12 -31.95 -46.70 -10.97
CA ASN A 12 -32.35 -47.78 -11.89
C ASN A 12 -31.54 -47.79 -13.19
N LEU A 13 -31.11 -46.61 -13.66
CA LEU A 13 -30.33 -46.49 -14.88
C LEU A 13 -28.87 -46.91 -14.64
N ILE A 14 -28.31 -46.51 -13.49
CA ILE A 14 -26.96 -46.93 -13.08
C ILE A 14 -26.88 -48.44 -12.90
N HIS A 15 -27.85 -49.06 -12.19
CA HIS A 15 -27.92 -50.52 -12.07
C HIS A 15 -28.04 -51.25 -13.43
N ALA A 16 -28.54 -50.57 -14.48
CA ALA A 16 -28.69 -51.16 -15.81
C ALA A 16 -27.44 -50.96 -16.70
N LEU A 17 -26.63 -49.92 -16.43
CA LEU A 17 -25.51 -49.51 -17.28
C LEU A 17 -24.14 -49.81 -16.68
N VAL A 18 -24.06 -50.06 -15.38
CA VAL A 18 -22.81 -50.37 -14.66
C VAL A 18 -22.80 -51.86 -14.30
N PRO A 19 -21.67 -52.57 -14.47
CA PRO A 19 -21.54 -53.99 -14.08
C PRO A 19 -21.93 -54.22 -12.62
N ALA A 20 -22.63 -55.31 -12.33
CA ALA A 20 -23.22 -55.55 -11.01
C ALA A 20 -22.20 -55.59 -9.86
N ASP A 21 -20.96 -55.98 -10.14
CA ASP A 21 -19.83 -56.00 -9.22
C ASP A 21 -19.21 -54.62 -8.95
N GLU A 22 -19.42 -53.65 -9.85
CA GLU A 22 -19.01 -52.25 -9.68
C GLU A 22 -20.13 -51.38 -9.09
N VAL A 23 -21.40 -51.83 -9.16
CA VAL A 23 -22.53 -51.08 -8.59
C VAL A 23 -22.52 -51.06 -7.07
N ASP A 24 -22.01 -52.12 -6.43
CA ASP A 24 -21.85 -52.19 -4.97
C ASP A 24 -20.87 -51.14 -4.43
N ASP A 25 -20.02 -50.60 -5.30
CA ASP A 25 -19.05 -49.52 -5.01
C ASP A 25 -19.63 -48.10 -5.24
N CYS A 26 -20.90 -48.00 -5.64
CA CYS A 26 -21.57 -46.72 -5.84
C CYS A 26 -22.18 -46.17 -4.55
N SER A 27 -22.02 -44.88 -4.32
CA SER A 27 -22.61 -44.16 -3.19
C SER A 27 -23.94 -43.49 -3.58
N GLY A 28 -24.94 -43.61 -2.71
CA GLY A 28 -26.19 -42.87 -2.84
C GLY A 28 -25.99 -41.40 -2.47
N ILE A 29 -26.41 -40.50 -3.35
CA ILE A 29 -26.38 -39.05 -3.10
C ILE A 29 -27.76 -38.45 -3.36
N SER A 30 -28.09 -37.39 -2.64
CA SER A 30 -29.31 -36.61 -2.86
C SER A 30 -28.95 -35.33 -3.61
N ILE A 31 -29.51 -35.15 -4.80
CA ILE A 31 -29.35 -33.93 -5.60
C ILE A 31 -30.75 -33.39 -5.86
N CYS A 32 -31.06 -32.21 -5.32
CA CYS A 32 -32.35 -31.54 -5.51
C CYS A 32 -33.55 -32.41 -5.11
N ASP A 33 -33.43 -33.04 -3.94
CA ASP A 33 -34.40 -33.99 -3.39
C ASP A 33 -34.65 -35.24 -4.26
N ALA A 34 -33.85 -35.44 -5.31
CA ALA A 34 -33.88 -36.62 -6.15
C ALA A 34 -32.71 -37.55 -5.79
N SER A 35 -33.02 -38.83 -5.58
CA SER A 35 -32.01 -39.85 -5.29
C SER A 35 -31.19 -40.15 -6.53
N ARG A 36 -29.87 -40.20 -6.38
CA ARG A 36 -28.91 -40.56 -7.44
C ARG A 36 -27.92 -41.58 -6.91
N LEU A 37 -27.34 -42.37 -7.81
CA LEU A 37 -26.16 -43.20 -7.54
C LEU A 37 -24.95 -42.58 -8.19
N SER A 38 -23.81 -42.63 -7.50
CA SER A 38 -22.51 -42.09 -7.90
C SER A 38 -21.43 -43.18 -7.79
N CYS A 39 -20.79 -43.53 -8.90
CA CYS A 39 -19.95 -44.72 -9.08
C CYS A 39 -18.47 -44.39 -9.40
N PHE A 40 -17.98 -43.22 -8.99
CA PHE A 40 -16.63 -42.76 -9.36
C PHE A 40 -15.48 -43.62 -8.82
N LYS A 41 -15.73 -44.48 -7.82
CA LYS A 41 -14.73 -45.39 -7.27
C LYS A 41 -14.15 -46.33 -8.34
N SER A 42 -14.95 -46.74 -9.33
CA SER A 42 -14.47 -47.58 -10.44
C SER A 42 -13.68 -46.83 -11.52
N ASP A 43 -13.62 -45.49 -11.44
CA ASP A 43 -12.88 -44.64 -12.39
C ASP A 43 -11.52 -44.17 -11.82
N THR A 44 -11.42 -43.97 -10.50
CA THR A 44 -10.24 -43.32 -9.90
C THR A 44 -9.20 -44.27 -9.28
N LEU A 45 -9.44 -45.59 -9.23
CA LEU A 45 -8.53 -46.62 -8.67
C LEU A 45 -8.07 -46.37 -7.20
N TYR A 46 -8.74 -45.47 -6.46
CA TYR A 46 -8.34 -45.05 -5.11
C TYR A 46 -9.20 -45.70 -4.00
N ASN A 47 -8.57 -45.97 -2.86
CA ASN A 47 -9.10 -46.74 -1.72
C ASN A 47 -9.68 -45.83 -0.59
N GLU A 48 -11.01 -45.80 -0.54
CA GLU A 48 -12.02 -45.52 0.52
C GLU A 48 -11.85 -44.57 1.73
N GLU A 49 -10.67 -44.12 2.18
CA GLU A 49 -10.62 -43.47 3.52
C GLU A 49 -10.72 -41.94 3.57
N THR A 50 -10.80 -41.21 2.45
CA THR A 50 -10.55 -39.74 2.49
C THR A 50 -11.60 -38.82 1.87
N TYR A 51 -12.60 -39.32 1.13
CA TYR A 51 -13.60 -38.45 0.51
C TYR A 51 -15.02 -38.94 0.69
N ASN A 52 -15.78 -38.25 1.54
CA ASN A 52 -17.23 -38.35 1.59
C ASN A 52 -17.82 -37.27 0.67
N TRP A 53 -18.57 -37.66 -0.37
CA TRP A 53 -19.18 -36.71 -1.32
C TRP A 53 -20.09 -35.68 -0.65
N THR A 54 -20.61 -36.01 0.52
CA THR A 54 -21.36 -35.06 1.36
C THR A 54 -20.52 -33.83 1.74
N ASP A 55 -19.19 -33.94 1.79
CA ASP A 55 -18.28 -32.84 2.10
C ASP A 55 -18.01 -31.96 0.87
N ILE A 56 -17.99 -32.52 -0.35
CA ILE A 56 -17.83 -31.79 -1.63
C ILE A 56 -19.10 -31.03 -2.00
N ILE A 57 -20.27 -31.62 -1.75
CA ILE A 57 -21.57 -30.96 -2.02
C ILE A 57 -21.80 -29.78 -1.06
N ASN A 58 -21.19 -29.81 0.13
CA ASN A 58 -21.36 -28.78 1.17
C ASN A 58 -20.15 -27.85 1.34
N SER A 59 -19.05 -28.03 0.60
CA SER A 59 -17.93 -27.09 0.60
C SER A 59 -18.35 -25.84 -0.16
N GLY A 60 -18.39 -24.67 0.49
CA GLY A 60 -18.92 -23.40 -0.04
C GLY A 60 -18.24 -22.79 -1.29
N THR A 61 -17.60 -23.61 -2.12
CA THR A 61 -17.18 -23.33 -3.51
C THR A 61 -18.33 -23.63 -4.49
N TYR A 62 -18.19 -23.17 -5.75
CA TYR A 62 -19.16 -23.38 -6.84
C TYR A 62 -19.75 -24.80 -6.82
N GLY A 63 -21.05 -24.90 -6.54
CA GLY A 63 -21.71 -26.19 -6.29
C GLY A 63 -21.68 -27.09 -7.54
N PRO A 64 -21.34 -28.38 -7.42
CA PRO A 64 -21.35 -29.29 -8.58
C PRO A 64 -22.78 -29.59 -9.11
N PHE A 65 -23.82 -29.23 -8.36
CA PHE A 65 -25.22 -29.40 -8.75
C PHE A 65 -26.07 -28.23 -8.24
N PHE A 66 -26.99 -27.74 -9.07
CA PHE A 66 -27.92 -26.66 -8.72
C PHE A 66 -29.36 -27.11 -8.90
N CYS A 67 -30.21 -26.73 -7.95
CA CYS A 67 -31.63 -27.11 -7.92
C CYS A 67 -32.56 -26.01 -8.46
N GLY A 68 -31.95 -24.97 -9.03
CA GLY A 68 -32.56 -23.84 -9.73
C GLY A 68 -31.52 -23.21 -10.65
N GLU A 69 -31.88 -22.12 -11.33
CA GLU A 69 -30.97 -21.35 -12.17
C GLU A 69 -30.03 -20.52 -11.28
N PRO A 70 -28.70 -20.74 -11.33
CA PRO A 70 -27.76 -19.99 -10.51
C PRO A 70 -27.67 -18.53 -10.98
N GLU A 71 -27.44 -17.61 -10.05
CA GLU A 71 -27.19 -16.21 -10.38
C GLU A 71 -25.84 -16.11 -11.11
N ASN A 72 -25.86 -15.68 -12.38
CA ASN A 72 -24.72 -15.54 -13.29
C ASN A 72 -24.18 -16.82 -13.97
N GLU A 73 -25.03 -17.84 -14.21
CA GLU A 73 -24.63 -18.92 -15.13
C GLU A 73 -24.75 -18.54 -16.62
N PRO A 74 -23.87 -19.06 -17.50
CA PRO A 74 -24.01 -18.89 -18.93
C PRO A 74 -25.32 -19.52 -19.40
N SER A 75 -26.10 -18.73 -20.13
CA SER A 75 -27.39 -19.18 -20.63
C SER A 75 -27.25 -20.41 -21.55
N CYS A 76 -28.26 -21.28 -21.60
CA CYS A 76 -28.33 -22.39 -22.57
C CYS A 76 -28.35 -21.92 -24.03
N VAL A 77 -28.51 -20.62 -24.24
CA VAL A 77 -28.28 -19.93 -25.51
C VAL A 77 -26.87 -19.34 -25.44
N PRO A 78 -25.87 -19.95 -26.11
CA PRO A 78 -24.49 -19.48 -26.05
C PRO A 78 -24.42 -18.07 -26.60
N ALA A 79 -24.10 -17.10 -25.74
CA ALA A 79 -24.04 -15.69 -26.11
C ALA A 79 -22.76 -15.08 -25.54
N ARG A 80 -22.07 -14.29 -26.36
CA ARG A 80 -20.91 -13.50 -25.96
C ARG A 80 -21.11 -12.06 -26.41
N PRO A 81 -21.22 -11.09 -25.47
CA PRO A 81 -21.50 -9.70 -25.80
C PRO A 81 -20.51 -9.14 -26.82
N GLY A 82 -21.03 -8.67 -27.96
CA GLY A 82 -20.24 -8.08 -29.03
C GLY A 82 -19.69 -9.08 -30.07
N GLU A 83 -19.81 -10.38 -29.83
CA GLU A 83 -19.40 -11.43 -30.78
C GLU A 83 -20.63 -12.14 -31.36
N PHE A 84 -21.44 -12.79 -30.52
CA PHE A 84 -22.62 -13.54 -30.96
C PHE A 84 -23.72 -13.59 -29.92
N SER A 85 -24.96 -13.78 -30.40
CA SER A 85 -26.15 -13.73 -29.56
C SER A 85 -26.73 -15.10 -29.22
N GLY A 86 -26.30 -16.16 -29.93
CA GLY A 86 -26.84 -17.51 -29.81
C GLY A 86 -28.26 -17.67 -30.35
N MET A 87 -28.86 -16.61 -30.89
CA MET A 87 -30.21 -16.63 -31.45
C MET A 87 -30.15 -16.63 -32.96
N SER A 88 -30.82 -17.63 -33.56
CA SER A 88 -30.92 -17.73 -35.01
C SER A 88 -31.71 -16.58 -35.63
N THR A 89 -31.30 -16.20 -36.83
CA THR A 89 -31.90 -15.17 -37.68
C THR A 89 -32.01 -15.67 -39.11
N ASP A 90 -32.69 -14.92 -39.99
CA ASP A 90 -32.81 -15.28 -41.41
C ASP A 90 -31.47 -15.23 -42.19
N LEU A 91 -30.39 -14.73 -41.58
CA LEU A 91 -29.07 -14.57 -42.20
C LEU A 91 -27.93 -15.26 -41.43
N ASP A 92 -28.24 -15.84 -40.27
CA ASP A 92 -27.31 -16.51 -39.34
C ASP A 92 -28.16 -17.58 -38.63
N SER A 93 -28.20 -18.77 -39.24
CA SER A 93 -29.21 -19.81 -39.00
C SER A 93 -28.99 -20.56 -37.69
N ASP A 94 -27.77 -20.58 -37.16
CA ASP A 94 -27.45 -21.21 -35.87
C ASP A 94 -27.10 -20.21 -34.75
N GLY A 95 -26.93 -18.93 -35.09
CA GLY A 95 -26.82 -17.82 -34.13
C GLY A 95 -25.41 -17.61 -33.60
N ASP A 96 -24.39 -18.13 -34.27
CA ASP A 96 -22.97 -18.06 -33.86
C ASP A 96 -22.28 -16.74 -34.20
N GLY A 97 -23.01 -15.81 -34.83
CA GLY A 97 -22.52 -14.48 -35.17
C GLY A 97 -21.88 -14.38 -36.54
N ILE A 98 -21.78 -15.49 -37.29
CA ILE A 98 -21.30 -15.51 -38.67
C ILE A 98 -22.50 -15.64 -39.63
N PRO A 99 -22.60 -14.78 -40.68
CA PRO A 99 -23.68 -14.94 -41.65
C PRO A 99 -23.55 -16.25 -42.44
N ASP A 100 -24.67 -16.93 -42.73
CA ASP A 100 -24.73 -18.23 -43.45
C ASP A 100 -23.90 -18.32 -44.75
N ALA A 101 -23.64 -17.18 -45.39
CA ALA A 101 -22.87 -17.11 -46.64
C ALA A 101 -21.34 -17.09 -46.43
N GLU A 102 -20.91 -16.79 -45.22
CA GLU A 102 -19.51 -16.70 -44.77
C GLU A 102 -19.18 -17.81 -43.75
N ASP A 103 -20.20 -18.54 -43.30
CA ASP A 103 -20.14 -19.60 -42.30
C ASP A 103 -19.76 -20.95 -42.93
N ASN A 104 -18.70 -21.60 -42.42
CA ASN A 104 -18.27 -22.93 -42.87
C ASN A 104 -19.11 -24.07 -42.25
N CYS A 105 -19.97 -23.79 -41.28
CA CYS A 105 -21.01 -24.68 -40.76
C CYS A 105 -22.35 -23.95 -40.51
N PRO A 106 -23.08 -23.50 -41.56
CA PRO A 106 -24.27 -22.63 -41.45
C PRO A 106 -25.46 -23.13 -40.60
N HIS A 107 -25.39 -24.35 -40.09
CA HIS A 107 -26.45 -25.00 -39.33
C HIS A 107 -25.94 -25.64 -38.03
N VAL A 108 -24.66 -25.46 -37.70
CA VAL A 108 -24.01 -26.02 -36.52
C VAL A 108 -23.14 -24.94 -35.89
N PHE A 109 -23.66 -24.35 -34.82
CA PHE A 109 -23.02 -23.28 -34.07
C PHE A 109 -21.51 -23.53 -33.84
N ASN A 110 -20.65 -22.76 -34.51
CA ASN A 110 -19.20 -22.91 -34.48
C ASN A 110 -18.46 -21.54 -34.58
N PRO A 111 -18.68 -20.63 -33.62
CA PRO A 111 -18.17 -19.27 -33.70
C PRO A 111 -16.63 -19.26 -33.66
N PRO A 112 -15.98 -18.19 -34.16
CA PRO A 112 -14.53 -18.04 -34.05
C PRO A 112 -14.04 -18.10 -32.59
N ARG A 113 -12.96 -18.86 -32.33
CA ARG A 113 -12.38 -19.00 -30.98
C ARG A 113 -10.92 -18.56 -30.96
N PRO A 114 -10.42 -18.04 -29.82
CA PRO A 114 -9.00 -17.71 -29.68
C PRO A 114 -8.05 -18.89 -29.94
N LEU A 115 -8.49 -20.11 -29.61
CA LEU A 115 -7.71 -21.34 -29.82
C LEU A 115 -7.51 -21.66 -31.31
N ASP A 116 -8.45 -21.22 -32.17
CA ASP A 116 -8.41 -21.43 -33.61
C ASP A 116 -7.86 -20.20 -34.34
N GLY A 117 -7.08 -19.34 -33.67
CA GLY A 117 -6.53 -18.12 -34.25
C GLY A 117 -7.58 -17.03 -34.57
N GLY A 118 -8.77 -17.12 -33.99
CA GLY A 118 -9.85 -16.16 -34.21
C GLY A 118 -10.60 -16.35 -35.54
N VAL A 119 -10.58 -17.56 -36.12
CA VAL A 119 -11.40 -17.96 -37.26
C VAL A 119 -12.31 -19.14 -36.90
N GLN A 120 -13.27 -19.49 -37.76
CA GLN A 120 -13.99 -20.75 -37.64
C GLN A 120 -13.04 -21.90 -38.02
N ALA A 121 -12.99 -22.95 -37.20
CA ALA A 121 -12.07 -24.06 -37.39
C ALA A 121 -12.43 -24.87 -38.65
N ASP A 122 -11.41 -25.19 -39.45
CA ASP A 122 -11.45 -25.96 -40.70
C ASP A 122 -10.03 -26.54 -40.89
N TYR A 123 -9.78 -27.69 -40.27
CA TYR A 123 -8.44 -28.21 -40.09
C TYR A 123 -7.82 -28.69 -41.41
N ASP A 124 -8.58 -29.36 -42.25
CA ASP A 124 -8.12 -29.84 -43.56
C ASP A 124 -8.29 -28.83 -44.71
N ASN A 125 -8.99 -27.72 -44.45
CA ASN A 125 -9.23 -26.61 -45.37
C ASN A 125 -10.09 -26.99 -46.59
N ASP A 126 -11.02 -27.93 -46.44
CA ASP A 126 -11.95 -28.30 -47.51
C ASP A 126 -13.15 -27.35 -47.66
N GLY A 127 -13.31 -26.44 -46.70
CA GLY A 127 -14.37 -25.42 -46.65
C GLY A 127 -15.62 -25.86 -45.87
N ILE A 128 -15.60 -27.02 -45.24
CA ILE A 128 -16.58 -27.49 -44.26
C ILE A 128 -15.92 -27.39 -42.88
N GLY A 129 -16.53 -26.65 -41.95
CA GLY A 129 -15.91 -26.47 -40.63
C GLY A 129 -15.88 -27.77 -39.82
N ASP A 130 -14.88 -27.91 -38.94
CA ASP A 130 -14.66 -29.11 -38.11
C ASP A 130 -15.91 -29.54 -37.32
N ALA A 131 -16.79 -28.60 -36.97
CA ALA A 131 -18.01 -28.84 -36.20
C ALA A 131 -19.09 -29.62 -36.97
N CYS A 132 -19.10 -29.48 -38.30
CA CYS A 132 -20.08 -30.11 -39.19
C CYS A 132 -19.45 -31.03 -40.24
N ASP A 133 -18.12 -31.09 -40.29
CA ASP A 133 -17.38 -32.02 -41.14
C ASP A 133 -17.45 -33.46 -40.59
N PRO A 134 -17.96 -34.43 -41.37
CA PRO A 134 -17.88 -35.84 -41.01
C PRO A 134 -16.45 -36.40 -40.90
N CYS A 135 -15.47 -35.77 -41.56
CA CYS A 135 -14.07 -36.18 -41.60
C CYS A 135 -13.09 -35.01 -41.38
N PRO A 136 -13.07 -34.35 -40.20
CA PRO A 136 -12.33 -33.09 -39.96
C PRO A 136 -10.81 -33.08 -40.20
N LEU A 137 -10.21 -34.23 -40.51
CA LEU A 137 -8.76 -34.37 -40.73
C LEU A 137 -8.43 -34.66 -42.21
N ASN A 138 -9.43 -34.81 -43.08
CA ASN A 138 -9.25 -35.33 -44.44
C ASN A 138 -10.22 -34.67 -45.43
N GLU A 139 -9.68 -34.00 -46.45
CA GLU A 139 -10.47 -33.31 -47.47
C GLU A 139 -11.61 -34.19 -48.05
N GLY A 140 -12.86 -33.79 -47.79
CA GLY A 140 -14.09 -34.45 -48.20
C GLY A 140 -14.55 -35.65 -47.34
N ASP A 141 -15.64 -36.30 -47.75
CA ASP A 141 -16.34 -37.29 -46.90
C ASP A 141 -15.61 -38.65 -46.67
N ASN A 142 -14.33 -38.80 -46.99
CA ASN A 142 -13.59 -40.05 -46.85
C ASN A 142 -12.55 -39.98 -45.72
N CYS A 143 -12.98 -40.36 -44.52
CA CYS A 143 -12.10 -40.38 -43.36
C CYS A 143 -11.01 -41.45 -43.55
N GLU A 144 -9.74 -41.06 -43.47
CA GLU A 144 -8.66 -41.99 -43.24
C GLU A 144 -8.82 -42.60 -41.83
N ASN A 145 -8.35 -43.83 -41.63
CA ASN A 145 -8.40 -44.41 -40.29
C ASN A 145 -7.41 -43.64 -39.42
N PHE A 146 -7.93 -42.83 -38.50
CA PHE A 146 -7.16 -42.35 -37.36
C PHE A 146 -6.53 -43.55 -36.65
N ASP A 147 -5.21 -43.68 -36.75
CA ASP A 147 -4.47 -44.67 -36.01
C ASP A 147 -4.18 -44.10 -34.62
N ALA A 148 -4.86 -44.61 -33.61
CA ALA A 148 -4.63 -44.16 -32.23
C ALA A 148 -3.19 -44.46 -31.75
N ASP A 149 -2.46 -45.34 -32.45
CA ASP A 149 -1.07 -45.66 -32.17
C ASP A 149 -0.07 -44.75 -32.94
N ASP A 150 -0.52 -43.88 -33.86
CA ASP A 150 0.26 -42.89 -34.63
C ASP A 150 -0.60 -41.62 -34.81
N ARG A 151 -0.60 -40.79 -33.77
CA ARG A 151 -1.64 -39.74 -33.60
C ARG A 151 -1.48 -38.59 -34.57
N ASP A 152 -0.26 -38.28 -35.01
CA ASP A 152 0.05 -37.19 -35.93
C ASP A 152 0.30 -37.67 -37.37
N GLY A 153 0.27 -38.98 -37.61
CA GLY A 153 0.20 -39.57 -38.94
C GLY A 153 1.50 -39.49 -39.71
N ASP A 154 2.63 -39.38 -39.02
CA ASP A 154 3.95 -39.19 -39.63
C ASP A 154 4.62 -40.53 -40.02
N GLY A 155 4.02 -41.65 -39.60
CA GLY A 155 4.45 -43.02 -39.87
C GLY A 155 5.28 -43.65 -38.74
N ILE A 156 5.48 -42.95 -37.62
CA ILE A 156 6.17 -43.41 -36.41
C ILE A 156 5.15 -43.63 -35.28
N PRO A 157 5.09 -44.83 -34.68
CA PRO A 157 4.15 -45.06 -33.58
C PRO A 157 4.46 -44.19 -32.35
N ASN A 158 3.42 -43.68 -31.67
CA ASN A 158 3.48 -42.79 -30.51
C ASN A 158 4.50 -43.22 -29.43
N ASP A 159 4.64 -44.52 -29.16
CA ASP A 159 5.57 -45.06 -28.15
C ASP A 159 7.05 -44.97 -28.57
N SER A 160 7.31 -44.73 -29.86
CA SER A 160 8.64 -44.68 -30.50
C SER A 160 8.96 -43.30 -31.08
N ASP A 161 7.98 -42.40 -31.05
CA ASP A 161 8.02 -41.08 -31.63
C ASP A 161 8.54 -40.05 -30.61
N ASN A 162 9.57 -39.28 -30.99
CA ASN A 162 10.09 -38.20 -30.17
C ASN A 162 9.28 -36.89 -30.25
N CYS A 163 8.25 -36.83 -31.12
CA CYS A 163 7.24 -35.78 -31.18
C CYS A 163 5.82 -36.32 -31.45
N PRO A 164 5.17 -37.07 -30.53
CA PRO A 164 3.89 -37.79 -30.75
C PRO A 164 2.64 -36.94 -31.11
N SER A 165 2.80 -35.65 -31.33
CA SER A 165 1.75 -34.70 -31.70
C SER A 165 2.17 -33.74 -32.81
N VAL A 166 3.38 -33.86 -33.34
CA VAL A 166 3.94 -32.96 -34.37
C VAL A 166 4.71 -33.81 -35.36
N ALA A 167 4.08 -34.05 -36.51
CA ALA A 167 4.62 -34.93 -37.54
C ALA A 167 6.07 -34.60 -37.90
N ASN A 168 6.99 -35.53 -37.63
CA ASN A 168 8.42 -35.39 -37.89
C ASN A 168 9.02 -36.74 -38.35
N PRO A 169 8.75 -37.16 -39.61
CA PRO A 169 9.14 -38.49 -40.11
C PRO A 169 10.65 -38.79 -40.10
N ASP A 170 11.51 -37.76 -39.93
CA ASP A 170 12.95 -37.90 -39.84
C ASP A 170 13.46 -38.15 -38.41
N GLN A 171 12.61 -37.96 -37.40
CA GLN A 171 12.90 -38.14 -35.97
C GLN A 171 14.20 -37.44 -35.56
N ALA A 172 14.47 -36.26 -36.17
CA ALA A 172 15.65 -35.47 -35.82
C ALA A 172 15.58 -35.07 -34.34
N ASP A 173 16.71 -35.26 -33.64
CA ASP A 173 16.90 -34.91 -32.23
C ASP A 173 18.39 -34.53 -32.11
N ARG A 174 18.68 -33.24 -32.30
CA ARG A 174 20.05 -32.75 -32.49
C ARG A 174 20.85 -32.74 -31.20
N ASP A 175 20.21 -32.40 -30.08
CA ASP A 175 20.86 -32.31 -28.77
C ASP A 175 20.76 -33.62 -27.96
N ASN A 176 19.99 -34.60 -28.44
CA ASN A 176 19.82 -35.95 -27.90
C ASN A 176 19.15 -35.97 -26.52
N ASP A 177 18.14 -35.14 -26.32
CA ASP A 177 17.39 -35.05 -25.07
C ASP A 177 16.14 -35.95 -25.04
N GLY A 178 15.79 -36.52 -26.20
CA GLY A 178 14.64 -37.41 -26.40
C GLY A 178 13.36 -36.72 -26.88
N ILE A 179 13.41 -35.41 -27.15
CA ILE A 179 12.35 -34.59 -27.76
C ILE A 179 12.81 -34.26 -29.18
N GLY A 180 11.95 -34.43 -30.19
CA GLY A 180 12.36 -34.19 -31.57
C GLY A 180 12.48 -32.69 -31.89
N ASP A 181 13.40 -32.33 -32.79
CA ASP A 181 13.65 -30.95 -33.27
C ASP A 181 12.36 -30.21 -33.68
N ALA A 182 11.32 -30.93 -34.09
CA ALA A 182 10.04 -30.39 -34.54
C ALA A 182 9.13 -29.90 -33.40
N CYS A 183 9.25 -30.49 -32.22
CA CYS A 183 8.43 -30.20 -31.04
C CYS A 183 9.24 -29.78 -29.81
N ASP A 184 10.57 -29.78 -29.92
CA ASP A 184 11.46 -29.28 -28.89
C ASP A 184 11.45 -27.73 -28.90
N PRO A 185 11.09 -27.07 -27.78
CA PRO A 185 11.23 -25.63 -27.67
C PRO A 185 12.68 -25.13 -27.81
N CYS A 186 13.69 -25.99 -27.58
CA CYS A 186 15.11 -25.64 -27.65
C CYS A 186 16.01 -26.68 -28.36
N PRO A 187 15.87 -26.85 -29.69
CA PRO A 187 16.51 -27.91 -30.50
C PRO A 187 18.05 -27.95 -30.52
N ASP A 188 18.71 -27.05 -29.81
CA ASP A 188 20.16 -26.96 -29.70
C ASP A 188 20.66 -27.19 -28.25
N TYR A 189 19.77 -27.38 -27.27
CA TYR A 189 20.07 -27.44 -25.84
C TYR A 189 19.23 -28.47 -25.08
N ALA A 190 19.85 -29.62 -24.78
CA ALA A 190 19.14 -30.74 -24.19
C ALA A 190 18.37 -30.38 -22.90
N ASN A 191 17.06 -30.55 -22.94
CA ASN A 191 16.11 -30.24 -21.86
C ASN A 191 15.13 -31.41 -21.60
N PRO A 192 15.64 -32.62 -21.22
CA PRO A 192 14.82 -33.82 -21.13
C PRO A 192 13.57 -33.64 -20.26
N GLY A 193 12.44 -34.17 -20.74
CA GLY A 193 11.17 -34.06 -20.02
C GLY A 193 10.54 -32.66 -20.08
N TYR A 194 10.87 -31.87 -21.10
CA TYR A 194 10.37 -30.50 -21.30
C TYR A 194 10.79 -29.56 -20.16
N SER A 195 12.02 -29.71 -19.67
CA SER A 195 12.61 -28.78 -18.70
C SER A 195 12.91 -27.42 -19.34
N ALA A 196 13.22 -26.42 -18.52
CA ALA A 196 13.41 -25.06 -19.02
C ALA A 196 14.66 -24.95 -19.88
N CYS A 197 14.58 -24.17 -20.96
CA CYS A 197 15.68 -24.01 -21.90
C CYS A 197 16.87 -23.30 -21.26
N LEU A 198 18.08 -23.83 -21.47
CA LEU A 198 19.30 -23.13 -21.07
C LEU A 198 19.39 -21.80 -21.82
N SER A 199 19.56 -20.71 -21.08
CA SER A 199 19.69 -19.37 -21.64
C SER A 199 20.72 -18.52 -20.88
N SER A 200 20.87 -17.26 -21.27
CA SER A 200 21.70 -16.28 -20.60
C SER A 200 20.99 -14.93 -20.49
N THR A 201 21.42 -14.09 -19.56
CA THR A 201 20.83 -12.74 -19.43
C THR A 201 20.91 -11.93 -20.72
N TYR A 202 21.94 -12.12 -21.54
CA TYR A 202 22.11 -11.41 -22.81
C TYR A 202 20.99 -11.72 -23.81
N GLU A 203 20.59 -12.99 -23.92
CA GLU A 203 19.51 -13.44 -24.81
C GLU A 203 18.12 -12.97 -24.36
N ILE A 204 17.99 -12.70 -23.05
CA ILE A 204 16.80 -12.05 -22.50
C ILE A 204 16.77 -10.58 -22.93
N TRP A 205 17.89 -9.86 -22.78
CA TRP A 205 17.96 -8.44 -23.07
C TRP A 205 17.99 -8.08 -24.56
N ASP A 206 18.49 -8.95 -25.43
CA ASP A 206 18.49 -8.74 -26.88
C ASP A 206 17.17 -9.18 -27.56
N GLY A 207 16.26 -9.79 -26.79
CA GLY A 207 14.94 -10.23 -27.24
C GLY A 207 14.95 -11.56 -28.00
N THR A 208 16.05 -12.32 -27.95
CA THR A 208 16.10 -13.69 -28.51
C THR A 208 15.11 -14.61 -27.77
N GLN A 209 14.98 -14.46 -26.46
CA GLN A 209 13.96 -15.14 -25.67
C GLN A 209 12.67 -14.31 -25.61
N ILE A 210 11.52 -14.97 -25.81
CA ILE A 210 10.21 -14.31 -25.79
C ILE A 210 9.62 -14.25 -24.38
N GLU A 211 8.81 -13.22 -24.12
CA GLU A 211 8.03 -13.13 -22.89
C GLU A 211 7.13 -14.37 -22.73
N GLY A 212 7.04 -14.90 -21.51
CA GLY A 212 6.34 -16.13 -21.17
C GLY A 212 7.20 -17.40 -21.30
N ALA A 213 8.39 -17.34 -21.90
CA ALA A 213 9.29 -18.49 -21.98
C ALA A 213 9.81 -18.90 -20.59
N LYS A 214 9.83 -20.22 -20.33
CA LYS A 214 10.49 -20.81 -19.15
C LYS A 214 11.96 -21.06 -19.51
N ILE A 215 12.87 -20.42 -18.79
CA ILE A 215 14.31 -20.51 -19.01
C ILE A 215 15.04 -21.06 -17.79
N ARG A 216 16.22 -21.62 -18.02
CA ARG A 216 17.19 -22.01 -17.02
C ARG A 216 18.43 -21.14 -17.14
N LEU A 217 18.83 -20.51 -16.04
CA LEU A 217 20.09 -19.79 -15.91
C LEU A 217 21.02 -20.58 -14.99
N GLU A 218 22.27 -20.75 -15.41
CA GLU A 218 23.29 -21.47 -14.65
C GLU A 218 24.41 -20.53 -14.18
N ASN A 219 24.97 -20.85 -13.01
CA ASN A 219 26.12 -20.15 -12.41
C ASN A 219 25.90 -18.63 -12.24
N MET A 220 24.71 -18.25 -11.77
CA MET A 220 24.35 -16.86 -11.47
C MET A 220 24.78 -16.50 -10.05
N ILE A 221 25.50 -15.37 -9.87
CA ILE A 221 25.79 -14.85 -8.53
C ILE A 221 24.61 -14.02 -8.03
N VAL A 222 24.19 -14.24 -6.79
CA VAL A 222 23.23 -13.39 -6.10
C VAL A 222 23.93 -12.12 -5.61
N THR A 223 23.61 -10.98 -6.22
CA THR A 223 24.22 -9.68 -5.88
C THR A 223 23.45 -8.92 -4.81
N ALA A 224 22.14 -9.19 -4.69
CA ALA A 224 21.24 -8.69 -3.66
C ALA A 224 20.06 -9.65 -3.51
N SER A 225 19.49 -9.73 -2.31
CA SER A 225 18.32 -10.55 -1.96
C SER A 225 17.67 -9.95 -0.72
N ASP A 226 16.34 -9.99 -0.63
CA ASP A 226 15.61 -9.76 0.62
C ASP A 226 14.95 -11.06 1.10
N ASP A 227 14.39 -11.06 2.31
CA ASP A 227 13.78 -12.26 2.90
C ASP A 227 12.37 -12.57 2.35
N ALA A 228 11.84 -11.82 1.35
CA ALA A 228 10.42 -11.92 1.02
C ALA A 228 9.98 -11.71 -0.43
N GLN A 229 10.68 -10.96 -1.30
CA GLN A 229 10.08 -10.50 -2.56
C GLN A 229 11.01 -10.37 -3.78
N ALA A 230 12.33 -10.29 -3.60
CA ALA A 230 13.22 -9.96 -4.73
C ALA A 230 14.65 -10.53 -4.62
N MET A 231 15.24 -10.81 -5.77
CA MET A 231 16.64 -11.21 -5.91
C MET A 231 17.27 -10.61 -7.17
N MET A 232 18.52 -10.18 -7.06
CA MET A 232 19.32 -9.69 -8.19
C MET A 232 20.38 -10.71 -8.57
N LEU A 233 20.33 -11.16 -9.82
CA LEU A 233 21.25 -12.15 -10.36
C LEU A 233 22.21 -11.50 -11.35
N GLN A 234 23.47 -11.97 -11.37
CA GLN A 234 24.46 -11.52 -12.34
C GLN A 234 25.35 -12.67 -12.82
N HIS A 235 25.64 -12.73 -14.12
CA HIS A 235 26.73 -13.53 -14.65
C HIS A 235 28.07 -12.90 -14.30
N THR A 236 29.04 -13.75 -13.93
CA THR A 236 30.43 -13.32 -13.64
C THR A 236 31.48 -14.12 -14.40
N SER A 237 31.07 -15.20 -15.08
CA SER A 237 31.91 -16.09 -15.88
C SER A 237 31.05 -16.98 -16.78
N GLY A 238 31.68 -17.75 -17.67
CA GLY A 238 31.02 -18.65 -18.61
C GLY A 238 31.05 -18.13 -20.05
N ALA A 239 30.75 -18.99 -21.01
CA ALA A 239 30.96 -18.68 -22.44
C ALA A 239 30.19 -17.43 -22.91
N ALA A 240 28.95 -17.25 -22.45
CA ALA A 240 28.14 -16.07 -22.77
C ALA A 240 28.74 -14.78 -22.16
N PHE A 241 29.18 -14.83 -20.91
CA PHE A 241 29.86 -13.71 -20.25
C PHE A 241 31.22 -13.40 -20.88
N ASP A 242 32.00 -14.41 -21.23
CA ASP A 242 33.32 -14.25 -21.86
C ASP A 242 33.21 -13.58 -23.24
N ALA A 243 32.09 -13.77 -23.96
CA ALA A 243 31.81 -13.15 -25.24
C ALA A 243 31.30 -11.71 -25.12
N ASN A 244 30.41 -11.44 -24.17
CA ASN A 244 29.63 -10.19 -24.10
C ASN A 244 30.11 -9.21 -23.01
N GLY A 245 30.82 -9.69 -21.99
CA GLY A 245 31.31 -8.89 -20.87
C GLY A 245 30.23 -8.52 -19.86
N VAL A 246 30.39 -7.39 -19.16
CA VAL A 246 29.55 -7.04 -18.00
C VAL A 246 28.24 -6.31 -18.35
N ALA A 247 28.13 -5.74 -19.55
CA ALA A 247 26.89 -5.09 -19.98
C ALA A 247 25.79 -6.14 -20.12
N GLN A 248 24.57 -5.85 -19.64
CA GLN A 248 23.41 -6.78 -19.69
C GLN A 248 23.66 -8.13 -19.00
N SER A 249 24.66 -8.20 -18.11
CA SER A 249 25.03 -9.44 -17.46
C SER A 249 24.14 -9.78 -16.25
N GLY A 250 23.10 -9.01 -15.95
CA GLY A 250 22.27 -9.21 -14.77
C GLY A 250 20.77 -9.12 -15.04
N VAL A 251 19.97 -9.56 -14.08
CA VAL A 251 18.50 -9.59 -14.19
C VAL A 251 17.85 -9.55 -12.82
N TYR A 252 16.68 -8.92 -12.74
CA TYR A 252 15.82 -8.89 -11.55
C TYR A 252 14.90 -10.12 -11.51
N VAL A 253 14.78 -10.75 -10.35
CA VAL A 253 13.90 -11.89 -10.10
C VAL A 253 12.87 -11.50 -9.05
N TYR A 254 11.59 -11.53 -9.42
CA TYR A 254 10.47 -11.33 -8.52
C TYR A 254 10.06 -12.66 -7.87
N MET A 255 9.96 -12.67 -6.54
CA MET A 255 9.71 -13.86 -5.72
C MET A 255 8.44 -13.69 -4.87
N PRO A 256 7.23 -13.85 -5.43
CA PRO A 256 5.99 -13.68 -4.68
C PRO A 256 5.67 -14.83 -3.72
N ASN A 257 6.36 -15.97 -3.84
CA ASN A 257 6.05 -17.21 -3.12
C ASN A 257 7.06 -17.47 -1.99
N ALA A 258 6.62 -17.34 -0.74
CA ALA A 258 7.45 -17.52 0.45
C ALA A 258 7.99 -18.95 0.67
N ASP A 259 7.54 -19.94 -0.12
CA ASP A 259 7.94 -21.34 0.00
C ASP A 259 9.20 -21.71 -0.81
N VAL A 260 9.68 -20.82 -1.69
CA VAL A 260 10.94 -21.02 -2.43
C VAL A 260 12.10 -20.51 -1.58
N PRO A 261 13.10 -21.34 -1.23
CA PRO A 261 14.26 -20.90 -0.48
C PRO A 261 14.99 -19.77 -1.23
N ILE A 262 15.08 -18.60 -0.58
CA ILE A 262 15.80 -17.46 -1.15
C ILE A 262 17.30 -17.68 -0.95
N ALA A 263 18.03 -17.69 -2.06
CA ALA A 263 19.49 -17.77 -2.03
C ALA A 263 20.06 -16.46 -1.47
N ALA A 264 21.05 -16.58 -0.59
CA ALA A 264 21.65 -15.43 0.07
C ALA A 264 22.60 -14.69 -0.87
N ARG A 265 22.77 -13.39 -0.65
CA ARG A 265 23.82 -12.60 -1.31
C ARG A 265 25.19 -13.29 -1.20
N GLY A 266 25.83 -13.53 -2.34
CA GLY A 266 27.08 -14.28 -2.45
C GLY A 266 26.92 -15.77 -2.79
N ASP A 267 25.69 -16.28 -2.85
CA ASP A 267 25.42 -17.61 -3.38
C ASP A 267 25.57 -17.62 -4.91
N LEU A 268 26.13 -18.71 -5.42
CA LEU A 268 26.20 -19.04 -6.84
C LEU A 268 25.16 -20.12 -7.12
N ILE A 269 24.18 -19.83 -7.98
CA ILE A 269 22.99 -20.68 -8.14
C ILE A 269 22.72 -21.06 -9.60
N ASP A 270 21.98 -22.16 -9.74
CA ASP A 270 21.24 -22.51 -10.96
C ASP A 270 19.75 -22.37 -10.67
N ILE A 271 19.01 -21.74 -11.59
CA ILE A 271 17.61 -21.34 -11.39
C ILE A 271 16.81 -21.56 -12.66
N GLU A 272 15.58 -22.05 -12.53
CA GLU A 272 14.56 -21.94 -13.59
C GLU A 272 13.58 -20.83 -13.25
N ALA A 273 13.16 -20.05 -14.24
CA ALA A 273 12.17 -19.01 -14.07
C ALA A 273 11.48 -18.68 -15.40
N THR A 274 10.37 -17.96 -15.33
CA THR A 274 9.62 -17.48 -16.50
C THR A 274 9.96 -16.02 -16.78
N ILE A 275 10.23 -15.70 -18.04
CA ILE A 275 10.41 -14.30 -18.47
C ILE A 275 9.04 -13.61 -18.45
N SER A 276 8.97 -12.44 -17.83
CA SER A 276 7.73 -11.67 -17.71
C SER A 276 8.01 -10.18 -17.68
N SER A 277 7.04 -9.38 -18.10
CA SER A 277 7.08 -7.93 -17.94
C SER A 277 6.10 -7.50 -16.83
N PHE A 278 6.55 -6.61 -15.94
CA PHE A 278 5.67 -5.93 -15.01
C PHE A 278 5.77 -4.42 -15.23
N GLY A 279 4.70 -3.83 -15.75
CA GLY A 279 4.73 -2.43 -16.19
C GLY A 279 5.73 -2.24 -17.33
N ASP A 280 6.77 -1.44 -17.08
CA ASP A 280 7.88 -1.15 -18.00
C ASP A 280 9.16 -1.94 -17.69
N SER A 281 9.11 -2.88 -16.75
CA SER A 281 10.25 -3.66 -16.30
C SER A 281 10.21 -5.10 -16.79
N LEU A 282 11.26 -5.52 -17.48
CA LEU A 282 11.51 -6.93 -17.74
C LEU A 282 12.08 -7.61 -16.48
N GLN A 283 11.52 -8.76 -16.12
CA GLN A 283 11.88 -9.52 -14.92
C GLN A 283 11.69 -11.03 -15.08
N LEU A 284 12.28 -11.80 -14.17
CA LEU A 284 12.00 -13.22 -14.01
C LEU A 284 10.96 -13.46 -12.91
N THR A 285 10.02 -14.36 -13.14
CA THR A 285 8.95 -14.74 -12.19
C THR A 285 8.84 -16.26 -12.05
N ASN A 286 8.07 -16.70 -11.05
CA ASN A 286 7.88 -18.10 -10.69
C ASN A 286 9.20 -18.88 -10.58
N PRO A 287 10.19 -18.37 -9.83
CA PRO A 287 11.50 -19.01 -9.80
C PRO A 287 11.46 -20.34 -9.05
N GLU A 288 12.22 -21.29 -9.56
CA GLU A 288 12.56 -22.55 -8.91
C GLU A 288 14.08 -22.62 -8.79
N VAL A 289 14.59 -22.36 -7.57
CA VAL A 289 16.02 -22.49 -7.29
C VAL A 289 16.38 -23.96 -7.28
N LEU A 290 17.02 -24.42 -8.36
CA LEU A 290 17.35 -25.83 -8.54
C LEU A 290 18.50 -26.26 -7.63
N THR A 291 19.54 -25.44 -7.54
CA THR A 291 20.76 -25.78 -6.79
C THR A 291 21.52 -24.52 -6.36
N ILE A 292 21.99 -24.52 -5.11
CA ILE A 292 23.05 -23.61 -4.64
C ILE A 292 24.38 -24.32 -4.85
N ASN A 293 25.12 -23.92 -5.88
CA ASN A 293 26.39 -24.52 -6.27
C ASN A 293 27.50 -24.25 -5.25
N SER A 294 27.50 -23.03 -4.70
CA SER A 294 28.42 -22.60 -3.63
C SER A 294 27.92 -21.33 -2.94
N SER A 295 28.38 -21.08 -1.72
CA SER A 295 28.02 -19.91 -0.90
C SER A 295 29.23 -19.06 -0.56
N ASP A 296 28.98 -17.84 -0.07
CA ASP A 296 30.00 -16.86 0.36
C ASP A 296 31.02 -16.48 -0.72
N ASN A 297 30.60 -16.51 -1.99
CA ASN A 297 31.46 -16.11 -3.09
C ASN A 297 31.68 -14.58 -3.09
N PRO A 298 32.87 -14.12 -3.52
CA PRO A 298 33.11 -12.69 -3.67
C PRO A 298 32.17 -12.10 -4.74
N LEU A 299 31.52 -10.99 -4.40
CA LEU A 299 30.70 -10.25 -5.36
C LEU A 299 31.56 -9.64 -6.47
N PRO A 300 31.01 -9.47 -7.69
CA PRO A 300 31.70 -8.79 -8.77
C PRO A 300 32.11 -7.36 -8.37
N ASN A 301 33.18 -6.85 -8.97
CA ASN A 301 33.54 -5.44 -8.78
C ASN A 301 32.45 -4.56 -9.41
N PRO A 302 31.88 -3.59 -8.65
CA PRO A 302 30.87 -2.70 -9.21
C PRO A 302 31.41 -1.90 -10.41
N VAL A 303 30.60 -1.78 -11.47
CA VAL A 303 30.94 -0.97 -12.63
C VAL A 303 30.80 0.51 -12.26
N ARG A 304 31.87 1.29 -12.40
CA ARG A 304 31.85 2.73 -12.11
C ARG A 304 31.27 3.50 -13.29
N LEU A 305 30.16 4.19 -13.05
CA LEU A 305 29.39 4.90 -14.08
C LEU A 305 29.06 6.32 -13.62
N ASN A 306 28.71 7.16 -14.58
CA ASN A 306 28.22 8.51 -14.33
C ASN A 306 26.71 8.44 -14.08
N PRO A 307 26.18 9.04 -12.98
CA PRO A 307 24.75 8.99 -12.67
C PRO A 307 23.84 9.37 -13.83
N ALA A 308 24.17 10.42 -14.59
CA ALA A 308 23.33 10.91 -15.67
C ALA A 308 23.28 9.97 -16.88
N ASP A 309 24.29 9.11 -17.06
CA ASP A 309 24.35 8.18 -18.18
C ASP A 309 23.46 6.95 -17.92
N ILE A 310 23.25 6.57 -16.65
CA ILE A 310 22.42 5.43 -16.25
C ILE A 310 21.04 5.81 -15.67
N ALA A 311 20.77 7.10 -15.48
CA ALA A 311 19.43 7.60 -15.18
C ALA A 311 18.46 7.35 -16.35
N THR A 312 17.16 7.44 -16.12
CA THR A 312 16.14 7.26 -17.17
C THR A 312 16.39 8.19 -18.36
N GLY A 313 16.49 7.63 -19.56
CA GLY A 313 16.78 8.37 -20.79
C GLY A 313 18.25 8.78 -20.97
N GLY A 314 19.15 8.33 -20.08
CA GLY A 314 20.59 8.42 -20.22
C GLY A 314 21.15 7.52 -21.34
N ALA A 315 22.42 7.71 -21.70
CA ALA A 315 23.06 7.01 -22.81
C ALA A 315 23.18 5.49 -22.57
N ASP A 316 23.32 5.08 -21.32
CA ASP A 316 23.55 3.71 -20.88
C ASP A 316 22.40 3.19 -19.99
N ALA A 317 21.23 3.85 -20.03
CA ALA A 317 20.08 3.58 -19.17
C ALA A 317 19.67 2.10 -19.12
N ASP A 318 19.67 1.43 -20.28
CA ASP A 318 19.24 0.03 -20.38
C ASP A 318 20.42 -0.96 -20.36
N THR A 319 21.64 -0.46 -20.55
CA THR A 319 22.84 -1.30 -20.78
C THR A 319 23.30 -2.02 -19.51
N TYR A 320 23.04 -1.44 -18.34
CA TYR A 320 23.52 -1.95 -17.05
C TYR A 320 22.38 -2.39 -16.13
N LEU A 321 21.17 -2.60 -16.64
CA LEU A 321 20.08 -3.18 -15.85
C LEU A 321 20.48 -4.56 -15.32
N GLY A 322 20.16 -4.81 -14.05
CA GLY A 322 20.56 -6.01 -13.33
C GLY A 322 22.02 -6.05 -12.87
N VAL A 323 22.88 -5.13 -13.34
CA VAL A 323 24.32 -5.13 -13.07
C VAL A 323 24.63 -4.39 -11.77
N LEU A 324 25.56 -4.91 -10.97
CA LEU A 324 26.09 -4.21 -9.82
C LEU A 324 26.91 -2.98 -10.25
N VAL A 325 26.41 -1.78 -9.95
CA VAL A 325 27.01 -0.49 -10.33
C VAL A 325 27.48 0.31 -9.13
N ARG A 326 28.31 1.32 -9.40
CA ARG A 326 28.76 2.32 -8.46
C ARG A 326 28.79 3.69 -9.11
N VAL A 327 28.20 4.67 -8.44
CA VAL A 327 28.35 6.09 -8.76
C VAL A 327 29.16 6.78 -7.66
N ASP A 328 30.00 7.75 -8.02
CA ASP A 328 30.88 8.45 -7.07
C ASP A 328 30.52 9.94 -6.97
N ASN A 329 30.72 10.51 -5.78
CA ASN A 329 30.57 11.95 -5.49
C ASN A 329 29.23 12.54 -5.92
N VAL A 330 28.15 11.97 -5.40
CA VAL A 330 26.77 12.37 -5.71
C VAL A 330 26.16 13.11 -4.53
N THR A 331 25.22 14.01 -4.82
CA THR A 331 24.45 14.74 -3.81
C THR A 331 22.97 14.46 -3.99
N VAL A 332 22.23 14.35 -2.88
CA VAL A 332 20.77 14.19 -2.87
C VAL A 332 20.12 15.47 -3.39
N THR A 333 19.38 15.36 -4.50
CA THR A 333 18.68 16.47 -5.17
C THR A 333 17.20 16.55 -4.78
N SER A 334 16.59 15.44 -4.38
CA SER A 334 15.22 15.36 -3.85
C SER A 334 15.18 14.42 -2.65
N ALA A 335 14.46 14.84 -1.60
CA ALA A 335 14.32 14.07 -0.37
C ALA A 335 13.61 12.74 -0.63
N MET A 336 13.78 11.81 0.31
CA MET A 336 13.03 10.57 0.34
C MET A 336 11.52 10.85 0.29
N ASP A 337 10.84 10.24 -0.67
CA ASP A 337 9.39 10.34 -0.82
C ASP A 337 8.65 9.27 0.01
N THR A 338 7.33 9.17 -0.15
CA THR A 338 6.49 8.21 0.59
C THR A 338 6.76 6.75 0.22
N TYR A 339 7.50 6.50 -0.86
CA TYR A 339 7.87 5.17 -1.32
C TYR A 339 9.30 4.80 -0.90
N GLY A 340 9.95 5.60 -0.03
CA GLY A 340 11.33 5.33 0.39
C GLY A 340 12.37 5.70 -0.67
N GLU A 341 11.95 6.30 -1.80
CA GLU A 341 12.85 6.65 -2.91
C GLU A 341 13.40 8.07 -2.79
N PHE A 342 14.67 8.27 -3.13
CA PHE A 342 15.28 9.60 -3.23
C PHE A 342 16.09 9.78 -4.50
N GLU A 343 16.35 11.03 -4.89
CA GLU A 343 17.06 11.36 -6.13
C GLU A 343 18.47 11.88 -5.87
N LEU A 344 19.41 11.46 -6.70
CA LEU A 344 20.80 11.89 -6.73
C LEU A 344 21.07 12.85 -7.90
N THR A 345 22.19 13.56 -7.78
CA THR A 345 22.75 14.37 -8.87
C THR A 345 22.81 13.56 -10.18
N GLY A 346 22.30 14.14 -11.26
CA GLY A 346 22.18 13.46 -12.57
C GLY A 346 20.81 12.82 -12.82
N GLY A 347 19.86 12.94 -11.88
CA GLY A 347 18.49 12.42 -12.04
C GLY A 347 18.38 10.92 -11.80
N LEU A 348 19.41 10.28 -11.24
CA LEU A 348 19.41 8.87 -10.88
C LEU A 348 18.72 8.69 -9.53
N ARG A 349 17.78 7.74 -9.44
CA ARG A 349 17.09 7.44 -8.20
C ARG A 349 17.76 6.32 -7.40
N VAL A 350 17.45 6.27 -6.12
CA VAL A 350 17.79 5.17 -5.21
C VAL A 350 16.49 4.64 -4.61
N ASP A 351 16.37 3.32 -4.56
CA ASP A 351 15.16 2.60 -4.11
C ASP A 351 15.46 1.78 -2.85
N ASP A 352 14.45 1.57 -2.02
CA ASP A 352 14.53 0.89 -0.72
C ASP A 352 14.24 -0.62 -0.78
N VAL A 353 14.04 -1.18 -1.99
CA VAL A 353 13.76 -2.62 -2.22
C VAL A 353 14.53 -3.57 -1.28
N PHE A 354 15.84 -3.38 -1.12
CA PHE A 354 16.66 -4.22 -0.23
C PHE A 354 17.07 -3.54 1.07
N TYR A 355 17.05 -2.21 1.13
CA TYR A 355 17.48 -1.45 2.29
C TYR A 355 16.90 -0.04 2.29
N LEU A 356 16.02 0.23 3.25
CA LEU A 356 15.56 1.58 3.56
C LEU A 356 16.68 2.38 4.24
N ALA A 357 17.08 3.50 3.61
CA ALA A 357 18.09 4.38 4.16
C ALA A 357 17.61 5.02 5.48
N ASP A 358 18.29 4.70 6.58
CA ASP A 358 17.98 5.22 7.92
C ASP A 358 19.25 5.81 8.57
N PRO A 359 19.27 7.10 8.96
CA PRO A 359 18.19 8.09 8.78
C PRO A 359 17.93 8.45 7.31
N ALA A 360 16.70 8.90 7.03
CA ALA A 360 16.29 9.33 5.70
C ALA A 360 17.23 10.44 5.17
N PRO A 361 17.79 10.32 3.94
CA PRO A 361 18.73 11.29 3.40
C PRO A 361 18.10 12.67 3.21
N SER A 362 18.85 13.71 3.59
CA SER A 362 18.42 15.10 3.44
C SER A 362 18.85 15.70 2.09
N VAL A 363 18.06 16.59 1.50
CA VAL A 363 18.47 17.33 0.30
C VAL A 363 19.77 18.10 0.57
N GLY A 364 20.76 17.94 -0.31
CA GLY A 364 22.11 18.48 -0.14
C GLY A 364 23.09 17.54 0.58
N GLU A 365 22.63 16.40 1.11
CA GLU A 365 23.52 15.36 1.63
C GLU A 365 24.37 14.75 0.52
N GLY A 366 25.67 14.56 0.79
CA GLY A 366 26.64 14.05 -0.17
C GLY A 366 27.08 12.62 0.15
N TYR A 367 27.12 11.76 -0.87
CA TYR A 367 27.72 10.44 -0.80
C TYR A 367 28.99 10.40 -1.64
N SER A 368 30.08 9.90 -1.05
CA SER A 368 31.33 9.64 -1.81
C SER A 368 31.15 8.47 -2.77
N ALA A 369 30.26 7.52 -2.45
CA ALA A 369 29.76 6.54 -3.40
C ALA A 369 28.39 5.99 -3.01
N VAL A 370 27.60 5.66 -4.03
CA VAL A 370 26.37 4.86 -3.90
C VAL A 370 26.55 3.60 -4.76
N ILE A 371 26.28 2.44 -4.19
CA ILE A 371 26.56 1.12 -4.79
C ILE A 371 25.27 0.28 -4.76
N GLY A 372 25.02 -0.49 -5.81
CA GLY A 372 23.89 -1.41 -5.83
C GLY A 372 23.59 -1.90 -7.24
N PRO A 373 22.77 -2.95 -7.39
CA PRO A 373 22.26 -3.33 -8.70
C PRO A 373 21.39 -2.22 -9.29
N LEU A 374 21.51 -1.97 -10.59
CA LEU A 374 20.63 -1.04 -11.29
C LEU A 374 19.34 -1.77 -11.72
N GLN A 375 18.17 -1.18 -11.48
CA GLN A 375 16.88 -1.69 -11.93
C GLN A 375 16.06 -0.57 -12.56
N HIS A 376 15.24 -0.93 -13.55
CA HIS A 376 14.17 -0.08 -14.04
C HIS A 376 12.87 -0.51 -13.36
N SER A 377 12.12 0.42 -12.77
CA SER A 377 10.77 0.18 -12.27
C SER A 377 9.97 1.48 -12.18
N PHE A 378 8.68 1.39 -12.51
CA PHE A 378 7.72 2.49 -12.40
C PHE A 378 8.20 3.78 -13.12
N GLY A 379 8.75 3.64 -14.33
CA GLY A 379 9.22 4.74 -15.17
C GLY A 379 10.61 5.25 -14.83
N SER A 380 11.31 4.66 -13.86
CA SER A 380 12.59 5.18 -13.36
C SER A 380 13.68 4.12 -13.28
N ASN A 381 14.89 4.49 -13.69
CA ASN A 381 16.11 3.77 -13.35
C ASN A 381 16.56 4.12 -11.94
N LYS A 382 16.85 3.09 -11.15
CA LYS A 382 17.13 3.21 -9.72
C LYS A 382 18.27 2.28 -9.31
N ILE A 383 19.14 2.76 -8.42
CA ILE A 383 20.08 1.88 -7.71
C ILE A 383 19.35 1.27 -6.51
N LEU A 384 19.38 -0.05 -6.42
CA LEU A 384 18.85 -0.79 -5.27
C LEU A 384 19.97 -0.96 -4.24
N VAL A 385 20.01 -0.10 -3.23
CA VAL A 385 21.03 -0.20 -2.17
C VAL A 385 20.76 -1.45 -1.33
N ARG A 386 21.80 -2.21 -1.00
CA ARG A 386 21.64 -3.55 -0.41
C ARG A 386 21.78 -3.56 1.09
N ASP A 387 22.56 -2.64 1.64
CA ASP A 387 22.71 -2.37 3.06
C ASP A 387 23.37 -0.99 3.28
N ALA A 388 23.53 -0.60 4.54
CA ALA A 388 24.12 0.68 4.92
C ALA A 388 25.53 0.94 4.34
N ASN A 389 26.31 -0.10 4.02
CA ASN A 389 27.67 0.08 3.48
C ASN A 389 27.67 0.51 2.00
N ASP A 390 26.55 0.38 1.30
CA ASP A 390 26.39 0.82 -0.07
C ASP A 390 26.19 2.35 -0.18
N LEU A 391 25.78 3.01 0.90
CA LEU A 391 25.66 4.46 1.03
C LEU A 391 26.91 5.03 1.72
N VAL A 392 28.00 5.13 0.95
CA VAL A 392 29.28 5.59 1.50
C VAL A 392 29.23 7.11 1.67
N GLN A 393 29.01 7.57 2.91
CA GLN A 393 28.93 9.00 3.22
C GLN A 393 30.12 9.79 2.66
N GLY A 394 29.80 10.98 2.14
CA GLY A 394 30.76 11.96 1.66
C GLY A 394 31.39 12.76 2.80
N ASN A 395 32.12 13.82 2.43
CA ASN A 395 32.51 14.82 3.42
C ASN A 395 31.25 15.61 3.82
N PRO A 396 31.10 15.96 5.12
CA PRO A 396 29.98 16.78 5.55
C PRO A 396 30.05 18.16 4.89
N ALA A 397 28.90 18.73 4.54
CA ALA A 397 28.79 20.09 3.99
C ALA A 397 28.14 21.03 5.01
N LEU A 398 28.31 22.35 4.85
CA LEU A 398 27.66 23.32 5.73
C LEU A 398 26.17 23.41 5.35
N SER A 399 25.26 23.27 6.31
CA SER A 399 23.81 23.26 6.05
C SER A 399 23.07 24.45 6.64
N ASP A 400 23.53 25.01 7.77
CA ASP A 400 22.82 26.11 8.44
C ASP A 400 23.70 26.93 9.41
N LEU A 401 23.26 28.18 9.65
CA LEU A 401 23.66 29.02 10.79
C LEU A 401 22.39 29.64 11.40
N SER A 402 21.85 29.00 12.43
CA SER A 402 20.56 29.37 13.02
C SER A 402 20.65 30.00 14.41
N PRO A 403 19.63 30.80 14.80
CA PRO A 403 18.58 31.32 13.93
C PRO A 403 19.14 32.35 12.93
N GLY A 404 18.54 32.46 11.74
CA GLY A 404 18.98 33.40 10.69
C GLY A 404 18.90 34.90 11.08
N SER A 405 18.16 35.19 12.15
CA SER A 405 18.24 36.47 12.88
C SER A 405 18.18 36.21 14.37
N ALA A 406 19.07 36.85 15.13
CA ALA A 406 19.10 36.75 16.59
C ALA A 406 19.12 38.13 17.26
N PHE A 407 18.69 38.16 18.51
CA PHE A 407 18.73 39.36 19.34
C PHE A 407 19.69 39.13 20.51
N LEU A 408 20.52 40.14 20.76
CA LEU A 408 21.55 40.08 21.79
C LEU A 408 21.35 41.23 22.78
N ASP A 409 21.13 40.90 24.05
CA ASP A 409 21.12 41.91 25.10
C ASP A 409 22.51 42.57 25.18
N ALA A 410 22.56 43.91 25.23
CA ALA A 410 23.79 44.69 25.34
C ALA A 410 24.65 44.33 26.56
N SER A 411 24.06 43.67 27.56
CA SER A 411 24.73 43.16 28.76
C SER A 411 24.84 41.63 28.82
N GLY A 412 24.33 40.93 27.80
CA GLY A 412 24.18 39.48 27.81
C GLY A 412 25.01 38.74 26.75
N THR A 413 24.62 37.49 26.53
CA THR A 413 25.15 36.62 25.49
C THR A 413 24.01 36.07 24.64
N ALA A 414 24.32 35.73 23.39
CA ALA A 414 23.41 35.04 22.48
C ALA A 414 24.10 33.80 21.96
N GLN A 415 23.33 32.77 21.62
CA GLN A 415 23.85 31.57 20.98
C GLN A 415 23.35 31.51 19.54
N LEU A 416 24.24 31.13 18.63
CA LEU A 416 23.89 30.63 17.31
C LEU A 416 24.38 29.19 17.21
N THR A 417 23.75 28.38 16.39
CA THR A 417 24.14 27.00 16.12
C THR A 417 24.64 26.91 14.68
N VAL A 418 25.82 26.33 14.50
CA VAL A 418 26.36 25.98 13.19
C VAL A 418 26.05 24.51 12.94
N THR A 419 25.48 24.21 11.77
CA THR A 419 25.02 22.85 11.43
C THR A 419 25.65 22.40 10.11
N LEU A 420 26.08 21.14 10.09
CA LEU A 420 26.51 20.41 8.91
C LEU A 420 25.38 19.51 8.41
N THR A 421 25.49 19.00 7.19
CA THR A 421 24.54 18.01 6.65
C THR A 421 24.52 16.72 7.48
N HIS A 422 25.67 16.29 8.01
CA HIS A 422 25.81 15.15 8.92
C HIS A 422 27.09 15.26 9.76
N GLY A 423 27.29 14.31 10.69
CA GLY A 423 28.52 14.21 11.45
C GLY A 423 29.69 13.69 10.63
N GLY A 424 30.81 14.40 10.66
CA GLY A 424 32.03 13.98 9.94
C GLY A 424 32.73 12.80 10.62
N SER A 425 33.41 11.97 9.83
CA SER A 425 34.31 10.91 10.33
C SER A 425 35.54 11.45 11.09
N SER A 426 35.79 12.76 10.97
CA SER A 426 36.78 13.51 11.74
C SER A 426 36.22 14.87 12.15
N ALA A 427 36.83 15.51 13.14
CA ALA A 427 36.38 16.82 13.62
C ALA A 427 36.49 17.88 12.52
N THR A 428 35.41 18.62 12.30
CA THR A 428 35.26 19.60 11.22
C THR A 428 35.37 21.02 11.78
N THR A 429 36.17 21.89 11.16
CA THR A 429 36.33 23.28 11.62
C THR A 429 35.72 24.25 10.61
N VAL A 430 34.68 24.95 11.05
CA VAL A 430 33.95 25.96 10.25
C VAL A 430 34.47 27.35 10.59
N ALA A 431 34.79 28.15 9.58
CA ALA A 431 35.27 29.51 9.76
C ALA A 431 34.11 30.48 9.99
N LEU A 432 34.31 31.48 10.87
CA LEU A 432 33.32 32.51 11.18
C LEU A 432 33.89 33.89 10.89
N SER A 433 33.08 34.73 10.24
CA SER A 433 33.43 36.12 9.95
C SER A 433 32.33 37.07 10.40
N TYR A 434 32.73 38.30 10.72
CA TYR A 434 31.86 39.34 11.27
C TYR A 434 31.95 40.59 10.40
N SER A 435 30.80 41.10 9.96
CA SER A 435 30.72 42.30 9.11
C SER A 435 31.27 43.57 9.78
N ASN A 436 31.29 43.63 11.11
CA ASN A 436 31.84 44.71 11.91
C ASN A 436 32.21 44.21 13.32
N ASN A 437 32.71 45.10 14.19
CA ASN A 437 33.18 44.75 15.54
C ASN A 437 32.15 44.99 16.66
N LYS A 438 30.85 45.16 16.34
CA LYS A 438 29.81 45.44 17.33
C LYS A 438 29.38 44.19 18.10
N VAL A 439 29.56 43.01 17.52
CA VAL A 439 29.41 41.71 18.19
C VAL A 439 30.76 40.99 18.13
N SER A 440 31.16 40.32 19.20
CA SER A 440 32.30 39.41 19.22
C SER A 440 31.88 37.98 19.50
N GLY A 441 32.62 37.04 18.92
CA GLY A 441 32.54 35.61 19.20
C GLY A 441 33.81 34.93 18.69
N PRO A 442 33.82 33.60 18.59
CA PRO A 442 34.98 32.86 18.10
C PRO A 442 35.19 33.10 16.58
N SER A 443 36.44 33.00 16.12
CA SER A 443 36.76 33.09 14.67
C SER A 443 36.46 31.81 13.89
N SER A 444 36.16 30.73 14.61
CA SER A 444 35.82 29.42 14.06
C SER A 444 35.13 28.57 15.13
N VAL A 445 34.36 27.57 14.70
CA VAL A 445 33.81 26.54 15.59
C VAL A 445 34.27 25.17 15.12
N THR A 446 34.58 24.29 16.06
CA THR A 446 34.93 22.89 15.76
C THR A 446 33.77 22.00 16.14
N ILE A 447 33.23 21.29 15.16
CA ILE A 447 32.20 20.28 15.31
C ILE A 447 32.92 18.93 15.51
N PRO A 448 32.73 18.24 16.65
CA PRO A 448 33.39 16.97 16.92
C PRO A 448 33.06 15.89 15.88
N ALA A 449 33.93 14.86 15.77
CA ALA A 449 33.65 13.71 14.91
C ALA A 449 32.36 13.01 15.36
N GLY A 450 31.49 12.68 14.40
CA GLY A 450 30.16 12.10 14.65
C GLY A 450 29.05 13.09 15.01
N GLU A 451 29.37 14.34 15.34
CA GLU A 451 28.38 15.38 15.65
C GLU A 451 28.06 16.21 14.40
N ALA A 452 26.79 16.58 14.20
CA ALA A 452 26.35 17.38 13.06
C ALA A 452 26.33 18.89 13.35
N SER A 453 26.46 19.32 14.61
CA SER A 453 26.34 20.74 14.96
C SER A 453 27.22 21.14 16.14
N ALA A 454 27.44 22.46 16.27
CA ALA A 454 28.05 23.05 17.45
C ALA A 454 27.54 24.48 17.67
N ASP A 455 27.34 24.83 18.94
CA ASP A 455 26.93 26.17 19.35
C ASP A 455 28.11 27.14 19.42
N ILE A 456 27.82 28.41 19.09
CA ILE A 456 28.73 29.52 19.28
C ILE A 456 28.09 30.57 20.20
N THR A 457 28.89 31.04 21.16
CA THR A 457 28.48 32.10 22.07
C THR A 457 28.96 33.45 21.57
N LEU A 458 28.03 34.40 21.49
CA LEU A 458 28.27 35.77 21.06
C LEU A 458 28.14 36.74 22.24
N SER A 459 28.85 37.86 22.18
CA SER A 459 28.85 38.93 23.19
C SER A 459 28.79 40.30 22.53
N ALA A 460 28.08 41.23 23.17
CA ALA A 460 27.90 42.59 22.65
C ALA A 460 29.12 43.47 22.97
N ASN A 461 29.64 44.15 21.95
CA ASN A 461 30.62 45.25 22.08
C ASN A 461 30.03 46.60 21.63
N GLY A 462 28.90 46.57 20.92
CA GLY A 462 28.17 47.72 20.42
C GLY A 462 27.13 48.24 21.39
N SER A 463 26.30 49.16 20.91
CA SER A 463 25.17 49.71 21.65
C SER A 463 23.85 49.22 21.07
N ALA A 464 22.75 49.39 21.82
CA ALA A 464 21.42 49.04 21.34
C ALA A 464 21.12 49.71 19.98
N GLY A 465 20.59 48.92 19.05
CA GLY A 465 20.33 49.30 17.66
C GLY A 465 21.47 49.00 16.68
N ASP A 466 22.68 48.69 17.16
CA ASP A 466 23.74 48.17 16.29
C ASP A 466 23.38 46.76 15.78
N THR A 467 23.75 46.48 14.52
CA THR A 467 23.60 45.17 13.90
C THR A 467 24.93 44.62 13.40
N THR A 468 25.12 43.31 13.47
CA THR A 468 26.27 42.59 12.90
C THR A 468 25.77 41.35 12.18
N THR A 469 26.12 41.20 10.90
CA THR A 469 26.01 39.93 10.19
C THR A 469 27.20 39.05 10.51
N ILE A 470 26.94 37.81 10.91
CA ILE A 470 27.89 36.72 11.12
C ILE A 470 27.73 35.75 9.95
N THR A 471 28.84 35.36 9.33
CA THR A 471 28.86 34.41 8.22
C THR A 471 29.72 33.20 8.61
N ALA A 472 29.11 32.02 8.58
CA ALA A 472 29.80 30.73 8.65
C ALA A 472 30.23 30.32 7.24
N SER A 473 31.44 29.76 7.10
CA SER A 473 31.97 29.31 5.82
C SER A 473 32.77 28.02 5.96
N TYR A 474 32.47 27.04 5.12
CA TYR A 474 33.16 25.76 5.07
C TYR A 474 33.04 25.15 3.66
N ASP A 475 34.16 24.68 3.12
CA ASP A 475 34.29 24.04 1.79
C ASP A 475 33.59 24.74 0.61
N GLY A 476 33.52 26.08 0.65
CA GLY A 476 32.89 26.90 -0.40
C GLY A 476 31.46 27.34 -0.10
N ASP A 477 30.78 26.66 0.82
CA ASP A 477 29.44 27.02 1.29
C ASP A 477 29.48 28.14 2.33
N SER A 478 28.42 28.94 2.37
CA SER A 478 28.30 30.00 3.37
C SER A 478 26.85 30.28 3.79
N PHE A 479 26.63 30.34 5.10
CA PHE A 479 25.35 30.72 5.71
C PHE A 479 25.56 31.94 6.61
N SER A 480 24.54 32.79 6.72
CA SER A 480 24.64 34.04 7.48
C SER A 480 23.47 34.25 8.42
N SER A 481 23.79 34.78 9.60
CA SER A 481 22.81 35.22 10.60
C SER A 481 23.03 36.69 10.95
N THR A 482 21.94 37.45 11.13
CA THR A 482 22.01 38.85 11.54
C THR A 482 21.68 38.99 13.02
N VAL A 483 22.62 39.52 13.80
CA VAL A 483 22.45 39.81 15.23
C VAL A 483 22.15 41.29 15.44
N THR A 484 21.06 41.58 16.14
CA THR A 484 20.68 42.95 16.56
C THR A 484 20.87 43.12 18.06
N ILE A 485 21.64 44.13 18.47
CA ILE A 485 21.85 44.44 19.88
C ILE A 485 20.67 45.26 20.41
N TYR A 486 20.16 44.90 21.59
CA TYR A 486 19.08 45.64 22.27
C TYR A 486 19.37 45.80 23.76
N ASP A 487 18.65 46.70 24.41
CA ASP A 487 18.70 46.90 25.87
C ASP A 487 17.29 47.19 26.42
N ASP A 488 17.16 47.37 27.73
CA ASP A 488 15.85 47.71 28.35
C ASP A 488 15.34 49.11 27.94
N SER A 489 16.22 50.01 27.50
CA SER A 489 15.82 51.35 27.02
C SER A 489 15.18 51.32 25.63
N SER A 490 15.51 50.30 24.83
CA SER A 490 15.02 50.11 23.46
C SER A 490 13.49 50.08 23.40
N ALA A 491 12.91 50.69 22.36
CA ALA A 491 11.46 50.76 22.19
C ALA A 491 10.91 49.44 21.64
N ARG A 492 9.92 48.85 22.33
CA ARG A 492 9.18 47.66 21.87
C ARG A 492 7.88 48.08 21.19
N SER A 493 7.56 47.41 20.11
CA SER A 493 6.30 47.50 19.39
C SER A 493 5.83 46.12 18.98
N LEU A 494 4.52 45.91 18.96
CA LEU A 494 3.89 44.74 18.37
C LEU A 494 4.09 44.76 16.85
N VAL A 495 4.73 43.71 16.34
CA VAL A 495 4.95 43.50 14.90
C VAL A 495 3.71 42.84 14.30
N SER A 496 3.24 41.77 14.92
CA SER A 496 2.16 40.94 14.38
C SER A 496 1.26 40.38 15.48
N LEU A 497 0.07 39.96 15.05
CA LEU A 497 -0.87 39.14 15.79
C LEU A 497 -1.40 38.11 14.78
N THR A 498 -0.97 36.86 14.90
CA THR A 498 -1.16 35.80 13.88
C THR A 498 -1.74 34.53 14.49
N PRO A 499 -2.55 33.75 13.76
CA PRO A 499 -2.99 34.00 12.37
C PRO A 499 -3.95 35.20 12.25
N ASN A 500 -4.03 35.78 11.06
CA ASN A 500 -4.97 36.87 10.75
C ASN A 500 -5.45 36.75 9.28
N PRO A 501 -6.70 36.31 9.02
CA PRO A 501 -7.73 36.02 10.02
C PRO A 501 -7.46 34.74 10.82
N LEU A 502 -7.95 34.69 12.06
CA LEU A 502 -8.11 33.44 12.82
C LEU A 502 -9.49 32.86 12.51
N SER A 503 -9.56 31.64 12.01
CA SER A 503 -10.83 30.93 11.82
C SER A 503 -11.06 30.00 13.02
N ILE A 504 -12.27 30.03 13.57
CA ILE A 504 -12.64 29.25 14.75
C ILE A 504 -14.13 28.93 14.70
N GLU A 505 -14.53 27.75 15.14
CA GLU A 505 -15.95 27.40 15.23
C GLU A 505 -16.57 27.85 16.55
N THR A 506 -17.89 28.02 16.58
CA THR A 506 -18.65 28.27 17.81
C THR A 506 -18.32 27.27 18.92
N ASN A 507 -18.17 27.75 20.16
CA ASN A 507 -17.79 26.99 21.36
C ASN A 507 -16.39 26.34 21.33
N ARG A 508 -15.54 26.64 20.34
CA ARG A 508 -14.14 26.19 20.30
C ARG A 508 -13.18 27.28 20.81
N SER A 509 -11.92 26.90 21.02
CA SER A 509 -10.83 27.82 21.39
C SER A 509 -9.64 27.65 20.45
N ALA A 510 -8.95 28.74 20.12
CA ALA A 510 -7.72 28.74 19.35
C ALA A 510 -6.80 29.87 19.82
N ASP A 511 -5.51 29.82 19.46
CA ASP A 511 -4.52 30.79 19.91
C ASP A 511 -4.17 31.82 18.80
N LEU A 512 -3.99 33.06 19.21
CA LEU A 512 -3.26 34.09 18.46
C LEU A 512 -1.87 34.28 19.08
N THR A 513 -0.82 34.31 18.28
CA THR A 513 0.53 34.67 18.72
C THR A 513 0.77 36.16 18.51
N ALA A 514 1.00 36.90 19.60
CA ALA A 514 1.46 38.29 19.54
C ALA A 514 2.99 38.33 19.52
N THR A 515 3.58 39.03 18.54
CA THR A 515 5.04 39.09 18.37
C THR A 515 5.56 40.52 18.47
N LEU A 516 6.66 40.72 19.19
CA LEU A 516 7.37 41.99 19.34
C LEU A 516 8.50 42.14 18.30
N ASN A 517 8.92 43.38 18.06
CA ASN A 517 10.08 43.69 17.21
C ASN A 517 11.43 43.42 17.90
N LEU A 518 11.42 43.34 19.23
CA LEU A 518 12.56 43.09 20.09
C LEU A 518 12.10 42.24 21.28
N PRO A 519 12.98 41.41 21.87
CA PRO A 519 12.64 40.66 23.07
C PRO A 519 12.09 41.56 24.19
N ALA A 520 11.12 41.02 24.93
CA ALA A 520 10.51 41.69 26.05
C ALA A 520 11.55 42.06 27.12
N ARG A 521 11.29 43.18 27.79
CA ARG A 521 12.17 43.75 28.83
C ARG A 521 12.33 42.81 30.02
N SER A 522 13.30 43.13 30.87
CA SER A 522 13.35 42.57 32.22
C SER A 522 12.02 42.80 32.95
N GLY A 523 11.43 41.73 33.49
CA GLY A 523 10.09 41.73 34.07
C GLY A 523 8.92 41.47 33.10
N GLY A 524 9.20 41.27 31.81
CA GLY A 524 8.21 40.95 30.78
C GLY A 524 7.51 42.18 30.19
N GLN A 525 6.63 41.93 29.23
CA GLN A 525 5.88 42.97 28.53
C GLN A 525 4.37 42.68 28.60
N LEU A 526 3.63 43.54 29.30
CA LEU A 526 2.18 43.38 29.43
C LEU A 526 1.45 43.92 28.19
N LEU A 527 0.60 43.08 27.61
CA LEU A 527 -0.35 43.42 26.56
C LEU A 527 -1.73 43.59 27.17
N ILE A 528 -2.46 44.61 26.71
CA ILE A 528 -3.90 44.77 26.96
C ILE A 528 -4.63 44.21 25.76
N ILE A 529 -5.56 43.28 26.00
CA ILE A 529 -6.31 42.61 24.95
C ILE A 529 -7.77 43.04 25.04
N THR A 530 -8.36 43.35 23.89
CA THR A 530 -9.79 43.64 23.75
C THR A 530 -10.34 42.85 22.57
N SER A 531 -11.50 42.23 22.73
CA SER A 531 -12.21 41.54 21.66
C SER A 531 -13.52 42.23 21.29
N THR A 532 -14.03 41.95 20.09
CA THR A 532 -15.36 42.33 19.61
C THR A 532 -16.05 41.12 18.99
N GLY A 533 -17.38 41.11 18.95
CA GLY A 533 -18.15 39.95 18.48
C GLY A 533 -18.30 38.90 19.60
N ASP A 534 -18.80 37.72 19.25
CA ASP A 534 -19.04 36.64 20.20
C ASP A 534 -17.76 35.80 20.43
N VAL A 535 -16.71 36.46 20.92
CA VAL A 535 -15.45 35.81 21.31
C VAL A 535 -14.93 36.40 22.63
N SER A 536 -14.36 35.56 23.47
CA SER A 536 -13.75 35.92 24.74
C SER A 536 -12.24 35.68 24.73
N THR A 537 -11.51 36.55 25.42
CA THR A 537 -10.05 36.50 25.54
C THR A 537 -9.63 36.90 26.96
N PRO A 538 -8.45 36.52 27.46
CA PRO A 538 -7.86 37.14 28.63
C PRO A 538 -7.77 38.66 28.47
N ALA A 539 -8.09 39.45 29.50
CA ALA A 539 -8.01 40.92 29.41
C ALA A 539 -6.57 41.44 29.25
N THR A 540 -5.60 40.66 29.72
CA THR A 540 -4.18 40.96 29.59
C THR A 540 -3.39 39.69 29.35
N VAL A 541 -2.31 39.80 28.57
CA VAL A 541 -1.34 38.71 28.34
C VAL A 541 0.06 39.26 28.58
N MET A 542 0.91 38.51 29.30
CA MET A 542 2.30 38.89 29.54
C MET A 542 3.21 38.13 28.57
N ILE A 543 4.00 38.86 27.78
CA ILE A 543 5.13 38.28 27.07
C ILE A 543 6.28 38.13 28.09
N PRO A 544 6.78 36.91 28.35
CA PRO A 544 7.83 36.68 29.34
C PRO A 544 9.11 37.45 29.00
N ALA A 545 9.88 37.84 30.03
CA ALA A 545 11.15 38.54 29.83
C ALA A 545 12.08 37.76 28.88
N GLY A 546 12.73 38.47 27.94
CA GLY A 546 13.59 37.85 26.93
C GLY A 546 12.87 37.09 25.81
N SER A 547 11.54 36.95 25.85
CA SER A 547 10.77 36.32 24.77
C SER A 547 10.32 37.34 23.73
N LEU A 548 10.21 36.91 22.47
CA LEU A 548 9.66 37.72 21.38
C LEU A 548 8.14 37.68 21.30
N SER A 549 7.51 36.64 21.84
CA SER A 549 6.08 36.41 21.64
C SER A 549 5.41 35.73 22.83
N ALA A 550 4.07 35.78 22.84
CA ALA A 550 3.22 34.95 23.69
C ALA A 550 1.89 34.67 22.98
N ASN A 551 1.28 33.55 23.34
CA ASN A 551 -0.05 33.17 22.84
C ASN A 551 -1.16 33.87 23.63
N ILE A 552 -2.22 34.21 22.92
CA ILE A 552 -3.47 34.78 23.41
C ILE A 552 -4.56 33.79 23.03
N ARG A 553 -5.10 33.09 24.01
CA ARG A 553 -6.21 32.17 23.79
C ARG A 553 -7.50 32.95 23.51
N VAL A 554 -8.16 32.58 22.42
CA VAL A 554 -9.44 33.13 21.96
C VAL A 554 -10.48 32.02 22.01
N SER A 555 -11.59 32.25 22.70
CA SER A 555 -12.69 31.28 22.80
C SER A 555 -13.93 31.85 22.14
N ALA A 556 -14.46 31.17 21.13
CA ALA A 556 -15.68 31.55 20.45
C ALA A 556 -16.91 31.21 21.31
N GLY A 557 -17.91 32.09 21.28
CA GLY A 557 -19.22 31.84 21.87
C GLY A 557 -20.08 30.97 20.96
N ASN A 558 -21.40 31.07 21.12
CA ASN A 558 -22.37 30.20 20.47
C ASN A 558 -23.01 30.78 19.20
N THR A 559 -22.59 31.97 18.77
CA THR A 559 -23.08 32.61 17.54
C THR A 559 -21.96 32.77 16.51
N GLY A 560 -22.22 32.32 15.28
CA GLY A 560 -21.33 32.58 14.16
C GLY A 560 -21.36 34.05 13.74
N GLY A 561 -20.23 34.55 13.24
CA GLY A 561 -20.09 35.92 12.78
C GLY A 561 -18.66 36.43 12.77
N ALA A 562 -18.51 37.66 12.28
CA ALA A 562 -17.23 38.35 12.31
C ALA A 562 -16.93 38.89 13.72
N ALA A 563 -15.76 38.56 14.22
CA ALA A 563 -15.19 39.03 15.46
C ALA A 563 -13.80 39.64 15.22
N SER A 564 -13.21 40.26 16.24
CA SER A 564 -11.83 40.74 16.16
C SER A 564 -11.18 40.71 17.54
N VAL A 565 -9.87 40.47 17.56
CA VAL A 565 -9.06 40.56 18.78
C VAL A 565 -7.97 41.60 18.54
N THR A 566 -7.89 42.57 19.44
CA THR A 566 -6.92 43.66 19.39
C THR A 566 -5.97 43.54 20.57
N ALA A 567 -4.69 43.40 20.28
CA ALA A 567 -3.60 43.46 21.26
C ALA A 567 -2.97 44.85 21.23
N LYS A 568 -2.80 45.44 22.42
CA LYS A 568 -2.19 46.76 22.60
C LYS A 568 -1.01 46.70 23.55
N LEU A 569 0.10 47.28 23.11
CA LEU A 569 1.31 47.52 23.90
C LEU A 569 1.47 49.02 24.12
N GLY A 570 1.39 49.45 25.39
CA GLY A 570 1.46 50.87 25.73
C GLY A 570 0.34 51.69 25.08
N THR A 571 0.59 52.94 24.71
CA THR A 571 -0.43 53.84 24.13
C THR A 571 -0.44 53.87 22.60
N SER A 572 0.66 53.52 21.95
CA SER A 572 0.90 53.77 20.51
C SER A 572 1.05 52.52 19.65
N SER A 573 1.25 51.33 20.23
CA SER A 573 1.46 50.10 19.47
C SER A 573 0.26 49.17 19.58
N THR A 574 -0.49 49.01 18.49
CA THR A 574 -1.70 48.19 18.43
C THR A 574 -1.66 47.26 17.21
N ARG A 575 -2.14 46.02 17.38
CA ARG A 575 -2.40 45.07 16.29
C ARG A 575 -3.78 44.45 16.48
N THR A 576 -4.50 44.29 15.38
CA THR A 576 -5.83 43.68 15.37
C THR A 576 -5.79 42.50 14.41
N ALA A 577 -6.25 41.35 14.88
CA ALA A 577 -6.53 40.17 14.07
C ALA A 577 -8.04 40.04 13.90
N ASN A 578 -8.47 39.80 12.67
CA ASN A 578 -9.85 39.43 12.40
C ASN A 578 -10.08 37.99 12.87
N VAL A 579 -11.23 37.72 13.45
CA VAL A 579 -11.64 36.37 13.85
C VAL A 579 -12.91 36.02 13.08
N ASN A 580 -12.85 34.97 12.28
CA ASN A 580 -14.02 34.44 11.58
C ASN A 580 -14.59 33.33 12.45
N VAL A 581 -15.72 33.60 13.11
CA VAL A 581 -16.46 32.57 13.84
C VAL A 581 -17.42 31.91 12.88
N SER A 582 -17.11 30.72 12.41
CA SER A 582 -18.09 29.90 11.69
C SER A 582 -19.02 29.27 12.72
N THR A 583 -20.32 29.26 12.43
CA THR A 583 -21.10 28.11 12.90
C THR A 583 -20.51 26.93 12.14
N GLY A 584 -19.87 26.00 12.83
CA GLY A 584 -19.58 24.70 12.23
C GLY A 584 -20.88 24.12 11.64
N PRO A 585 -20.79 23.11 10.77
CA PRO A 585 -21.99 22.36 10.40
C PRO A 585 -22.73 21.98 11.70
N PRO A 586 -24.07 22.07 11.76
CA PRO A 586 -24.80 21.63 12.93
C PRO A 586 -24.37 20.18 13.20
N ILE A 587 -23.72 19.94 14.34
CA ILE A 587 -23.27 18.60 14.72
C ILE A 587 -24.55 17.76 14.83
N PRO A 588 -24.75 16.76 13.96
CA PRO A 588 -25.91 15.90 14.07
C PRO A 588 -25.86 15.13 15.39
N CYS A 589 -27.01 15.01 16.04
CA CYS A 589 -27.12 14.35 17.33
C CYS A 589 -27.23 12.84 17.09
N LEU A 590 -26.07 12.20 16.93
CA LEU A 590 -25.93 10.75 16.76
C LEU A 590 -24.95 10.24 17.82
N ILE A 591 -25.47 9.44 18.76
CA ILE A 591 -24.72 8.98 19.93
C ILE A 591 -24.72 7.45 20.02
N ILE A 592 -23.76 6.89 20.74
CA ILE A 592 -23.77 5.48 21.15
C ILE A 592 -24.74 5.38 22.33
N SER A 593 -25.82 4.61 22.22
CA SER A 593 -26.82 4.47 23.28
C SER A 593 -26.68 3.19 24.10
N GLU A 594 -26.13 2.13 23.51
CA GLU A 594 -25.87 0.84 24.17
C GLU A 594 -24.58 0.21 23.63
N TYR A 595 -23.85 -0.47 24.52
CA TYR A 595 -22.69 -1.27 24.20
C TYR A 595 -22.84 -2.63 24.88
N VAL A 596 -22.72 -3.71 24.10
CA VAL A 596 -22.91 -5.09 24.57
C VAL A 596 -21.57 -5.84 24.55
N GLU A 597 -20.98 -5.99 25.73
CA GLU A 597 -19.92 -6.98 25.98
C GLU A 597 -20.55 -8.33 26.29
N GLY A 598 -20.56 -9.23 25.31
CA GLY A 598 -20.93 -10.62 25.54
C GLY A 598 -19.77 -11.59 25.46
N SER A 599 -20.04 -12.83 25.83
CA SER A 599 -19.11 -13.94 25.72
C SER A 599 -18.83 -14.27 24.24
N SER A 600 -17.56 -14.57 23.94
CA SER A 600 -17.12 -14.91 22.57
C SER A 600 -17.51 -13.84 21.55
N TYR A 601 -18.37 -14.15 20.58
CA TYR A 601 -18.82 -13.24 19.53
C TYR A 601 -20.15 -12.54 19.85
N ASN A 602 -20.66 -12.60 21.08
CA ASN A 602 -21.89 -11.91 21.47
C ASN A 602 -21.64 -10.40 21.64
N LYS A 603 -21.29 -9.70 20.57
CA LYS A 603 -20.84 -8.30 20.60
C LYS A 603 -21.81 -7.40 19.85
N GLY A 604 -22.09 -6.21 20.38
CA GLY A 604 -23.02 -5.28 19.73
C GLY A 604 -22.89 -3.82 20.18
N ILE A 605 -23.24 -2.91 19.29
CA ILE A 605 -23.22 -1.45 19.47
C ILE A 605 -24.56 -0.91 18.98
N GLU A 606 -25.20 -0.05 19.77
CA GLU A 606 -26.42 0.65 19.38
C GLU A 606 -26.14 2.14 19.22
N ILE A 607 -26.59 2.71 18.10
CA ILE A 607 -26.49 4.12 17.79
C ILE A 607 -27.89 4.74 17.83
N PHE A 608 -28.02 5.91 18.45
CA PHE A 608 -29.29 6.60 18.64
C PHE A 608 -29.27 8.00 18.04
N ASN A 609 -30.32 8.33 17.27
CA ASN A 609 -30.57 9.69 16.83
C ASN A 609 -31.28 10.49 17.94
N CYS A 610 -30.50 11.18 18.76
CA CYS A 610 -30.99 12.10 19.80
C CYS A 610 -31.48 13.45 19.26
N GLY A 611 -31.44 13.63 17.95
CA GLY A 611 -31.76 14.87 17.27
C GLY A 611 -33.26 15.07 17.07
N SER A 612 -33.59 16.20 16.42
CA SER A 612 -34.97 16.52 16.01
C SER A 612 -35.20 16.34 14.51
N THR A 613 -34.18 15.92 13.76
CA THR A 613 -34.20 15.70 12.31
C THR A 613 -33.71 14.30 11.98
N ALA A 614 -34.23 13.72 10.90
CA ALA A 614 -33.72 12.44 10.41
C ALA A 614 -32.26 12.59 9.92
N LEU A 615 -31.46 11.56 10.12
CA LEU A 615 -30.05 11.49 9.74
C LEU A 615 -29.84 10.40 8.70
N GLN A 616 -28.97 10.65 7.72
CA GLN A 616 -28.60 9.65 6.72
C GLN A 616 -27.32 8.95 7.19
N LEU A 617 -27.42 7.68 7.55
CA LEU A 617 -26.31 6.96 8.18
C LEU A 617 -25.10 6.75 7.27
N SER A 618 -25.27 6.74 5.94
CA SER A 618 -24.13 6.67 5.01
C SER A 618 -23.14 7.83 5.12
N ASP A 619 -23.52 8.92 5.81
CA ASP A 619 -22.65 10.06 6.08
C ASP A 619 -21.79 9.85 7.34
N PHE A 620 -21.90 8.68 8.01
CA PHE A 620 -21.30 8.40 9.30
C PHE A 620 -20.53 7.09 9.31
N GLY A 621 -19.55 7.02 10.21
CA GLY A 621 -18.81 5.81 10.53
C GLY A 621 -18.67 5.59 12.02
N VAL A 622 -18.34 4.36 12.37
CA VAL A 622 -17.96 3.96 13.73
C VAL A 622 -16.53 3.43 13.69
N CYS A 623 -15.72 3.92 14.60
CA CYS A 623 -14.30 3.63 14.70
C CYS A 623 -14.00 3.02 16.07
N GLN A 624 -13.34 1.85 16.08
CA GLN A 624 -12.89 1.15 17.27
C GLN A 624 -11.39 1.45 17.49
N ILE A 625 -11.04 1.82 18.71
CA ILE A 625 -9.66 2.08 19.15
C ILE A 625 -9.28 0.99 20.14
N ASN A 626 -8.30 0.17 19.78
CA ASN A 626 -7.98 -1.01 20.55
C ASN A 626 -7.03 -0.70 21.70
N ASN A 627 -7.26 -1.32 22.86
CA ASN A 627 -6.36 -1.26 24.02
C ASN A 627 -5.84 0.17 24.31
N ALA A 628 -4.51 0.38 24.21
CA ALA A 628 -3.81 1.64 24.44
C ALA A 628 -3.51 2.47 23.17
N GLU A 629 -4.04 2.09 22.00
CA GLU A 629 -3.82 2.83 20.75
C GLU A 629 -4.41 4.24 20.80
N THR A 630 -3.83 5.14 20.01
CA THR A 630 -4.27 6.53 19.92
C THR A 630 -4.84 6.87 18.55
N ASP A 631 -5.24 5.88 17.76
CA ASP A 631 -5.96 6.03 16.49
C ASP A 631 -6.77 4.75 16.17
N CYS A 632 -7.62 4.79 15.14
CA CYS A 632 -8.43 3.65 14.69
C CYS A 632 -8.12 3.16 13.28
N GLU A 633 -6.89 3.41 12.81
CA GLU A 633 -6.38 2.90 11.53
C GLU A 633 -6.50 1.36 11.50
N GLY A 634 -7.49 0.85 10.77
CA GLY A 634 -7.71 -0.59 10.54
C GLY A 634 -8.97 -1.20 11.19
N TYR A 635 -9.68 -0.48 12.07
CA TYR A 635 -10.91 -0.97 12.72
C TYR A 635 -12.02 0.07 12.67
N GLN A 636 -12.53 0.31 11.46
CA GLN A 636 -13.64 1.23 11.23
C GLN A 636 -14.65 0.64 10.25
N THR A 637 -15.91 1.03 10.42
CA THR A 637 -17.01 0.67 9.53
C THR A 637 -17.82 1.91 9.21
N MET A 638 -17.92 2.23 7.91
CA MET A 638 -18.90 3.20 7.43
C MET A 638 -20.30 2.59 7.51
N LEU A 639 -21.27 3.35 8.00
CA LEU A 639 -22.63 2.86 8.16
C LEU A 639 -23.35 2.79 6.80
N PRO A 640 -24.31 1.86 6.63
CA PRO A 640 -24.99 1.69 5.37
C PRO A 640 -25.92 2.87 5.06
N SER A 641 -26.36 2.96 3.80
CA SER A 641 -27.41 3.91 3.42
C SER A 641 -28.73 3.56 4.11
N HIS A 642 -29.00 4.25 5.21
CA HIS A 642 -30.21 4.13 6.01
C HIS A 642 -30.60 5.51 6.55
N THR A 643 -31.88 5.88 6.49
CA THR A 643 -32.36 7.13 7.09
C THR A 643 -32.89 6.86 8.49
N LEU A 644 -32.15 7.27 9.51
CA LEU A 644 -32.49 7.10 10.92
C LEU A 644 -33.35 8.27 11.41
N ALA A 645 -34.61 8.02 11.76
CA ALA A 645 -35.54 9.05 12.20
C ALA A 645 -35.20 9.58 13.62
N PRO A 646 -35.73 10.76 14.01
CA PRO A 646 -35.59 11.25 15.38
C PRO A 646 -36.12 10.24 16.40
N ASN A 647 -35.34 9.98 17.45
CA ASN A 647 -35.60 8.99 18.49
C ASN A 647 -35.60 7.52 18.01
N GLU A 648 -34.97 7.22 16.89
CA GLU A 648 -34.77 5.86 16.39
C GLU A 648 -33.35 5.37 16.73
N VAL A 649 -33.19 4.05 16.84
CA VAL A 649 -31.91 3.38 17.07
C VAL A 649 -31.51 2.56 15.85
N PHE A 650 -30.21 2.39 15.66
CA PHE A 650 -29.59 1.52 14.68
C PHE A 650 -28.60 0.59 15.37
N THR A 651 -28.77 -0.71 15.20
CA THR A 651 -28.03 -1.75 15.92
C THR A 651 -27.00 -2.45 15.04
N ILE A 652 -25.78 -2.58 15.55
CA ILE A 652 -24.65 -3.24 14.90
C ILE A 652 -24.24 -4.43 15.74
N CYS A 653 -24.13 -5.61 15.16
CA CYS A 653 -23.81 -6.85 15.88
C CYS A 653 -22.76 -7.68 15.15
N ASN A 654 -22.07 -8.54 15.91
CA ASN A 654 -21.21 -9.56 15.31
C ASN A 654 -22.05 -10.71 14.71
N SER A 655 -21.81 -11.03 13.43
CA SER A 655 -22.51 -12.10 12.71
C SER A 655 -22.31 -13.52 13.27
N ARG A 656 -21.31 -13.72 14.14
CA ARG A 656 -21.04 -15.00 14.82
C ARG A 656 -21.65 -15.07 16.22
N GLY A 657 -22.38 -14.04 16.65
CA GLY A 657 -23.08 -14.01 17.92
C GLY A 657 -24.14 -15.11 18.03
N THR A 658 -24.37 -15.58 19.25
CA THR A 658 -25.36 -16.61 19.60
C THR A 658 -26.51 -16.07 20.45
N LEU A 659 -26.38 -14.85 20.98
CA LEU A 659 -27.48 -14.15 21.63
C LEU A 659 -28.51 -13.68 20.60
N PRO A 660 -29.80 -13.66 20.95
CA PRO A 660 -30.87 -13.21 20.06
C PRO A 660 -30.95 -11.67 20.03
N MET A 661 -29.89 -11.02 19.58
CA MET A 661 -29.87 -9.57 19.36
C MET A 661 -30.68 -9.22 18.10
N SER A 662 -31.42 -8.11 18.14
CA SER A 662 -31.97 -7.51 16.92
C SER A 662 -30.85 -6.69 16.28
N CYS A 663 -30.49 -7.01 15.05
CA CYS A 663 -29.32 -6.44 14.38
C CYS A 663 -29.73 -5.84 13.03
N ASP A 664 -29.51 -4.53 12.88
CA ASP A 664 -29.74 -3.81 11.62
C ASP A 664 -28.53 -3.95 10.68
N LEU A 665 -27.33 -4.07 11.24
CA LEU A 665 -26.08 -4.36 10.54
C LEU A 665 -25.34 -5.52 11.22
N GLU A 666 -25.06 -6.57 10.47
CA GLU A 666 -24.17 -7.65 10.88
C GLU A 666 -22.78 -7.44 10.27
N GLU A 667 -21.78 -7.23 11.11
CA GLU A 667 -20.40 -6.97 10.67
C GLU A 667 -19.40 -7.45 11.72
N GLY A 668 -18.13 -7.61 11.32
CA GLY A 668 -17.12 -8.28 12.16
C GLY A 668 -15.85 -7.49 12.39
N SER A 669 -15.76 -6.23 11.95
CA SER A 669 -14.55 -5.39 12.07
C SER A 669 -14.51 -4.70 13.43
N ILE A 670 -15.58 -3.98 13.80
CA ILE A 670 -15.66 -3.20 15.05
C ILE A 670 -16.45 -3.91 16.16
N THR A 671 -16.89 -5.14 15.89
CA THR A 671 -17.63 -5.99 16.84
C THR A 671 -16.74 -7.14 17.35
N ARG A 672 -15.42 -6.96 17.35
CA ARG A 672 -14.43 -7.89 17.94
C ARG A 672 -13.84 -7.38 19.25
N HIS A 673 -14.46 -6.35 19.82
CA HIS A 673 -14.04 -5.76 21.06
C HIS A 673 -14.04 -6.77 22.22
N ASN A 674 -13.11 -6.60 23.15
CA ASN A 674 -12.78 -7.55 24.21
C ASN A 674 -13.00 -6.97 25.63
N GLY A 675 -13.68 -5.81 25.72
CA GLY A 675 -14.05 -5.17 26.97
C GLY A 675 -13.08 -4.10 27.49
N ASP A 676 -12.00 -3.78 26.77
CA ASP A 676 -11.17 -2.59 27.04
C ASP A 676 -11.08 -1.59 25.86
N ASP A 677 -11.72 -1.93 24.74
CA ASP A 677 -11.70 -1.10 23.52
C ASP A 677 -12.63 0.11 23.61
N ARG A 678 -12.22 1.18 22.94
CA ARG A 678 -12.92 2.47 22.92
C ARG A 678 -13.56 2.69 21.56
N PHE A 679 -14.59 3.52 21.50
CA PHE A 679 -15.35 3.76 20.28
C PHE A 679 -15.56 5.23 20.02
N LEU A 680 -15.65 5.56 18.74
CA LEU A 680 -15.93 6.90 18.25
C LEU A 680 -16.99 6.79 17.14
N VAL A 681 -17.98 7.68 17.17
CA VAL A 681 -18.90 7.89 16.05
C VAL A 681 -18.53 9.21 15.41
N PHE A 682 -18.33 9.19 14.10
CA PHE A 682 -17.95 10.36 13.32
C PHE A 682 -18.87 10.53 12.11
N LYS A 683 -18.99 11.77 11.66
CA LYS A 683 -19.56 12.14 10.38
C LYS A 683 -18.40 12.38 9.41
N ASP A 684 -18.41 11.67 8.29
CA ASP A 684 -17.47 11.83 7.19
C ASP A 684 -17.83 13.11 6.42
N ASP A 685 -17.12 14.19 6.72
CA ASP A 685 -17.48 15.53 6.24
C ASP A 685 -16.96 15.79 4.82
N ASN A 686 -15.98 15.00 4.36
CA ASN A 686 -15.36 15.12 3.05
C ASN A 686 -15.60 13.92 2.13
N ALA A 687 -16.36 12.92 2.58
CA ALA A 687 -16.67 11.69 1.87
C ALA A 687 -15.42 10.85 1.53
N SER A 688 -14.42 10.84 2.43
CA SER A 688 -13.19 10.06 2.28
C SER A 688 -13.43 8.56 2.44
N GLY A 689 -14.52 8.16 3.10
CA GLY A 689 -14.85 6.76 3.41
C GLY A 689 -14.08 6.21 4.61
N SER A 690 -13.40 7.05 5.37
CA SER A 690 -12.63 6.70 6.57
C SER A 690 -12.57 7.89 7.53
N PHE A 691 -12.26 7.65 8.80
CA PHE A 691 -12.05 8.72 9.76
C PHE A 691 -10.76 9.50 9.45
N GLU A 692 -10.87 10.81 9.21
CA GLU A 692 -9.76 11.72 8.98
C GLU A 692 -9.65 12.80 10.07
N ARG A 693 -8.49 12.85 10.71
CA ARG A 693 -8.24 13.74 11.85
C ARG A 693 -8.28 15.21 11.43
N GLY A 694 -9.26 15.94 11.95
CA GLY A 694 -9.37 17.39 11.78
C GLY A 694 -10.23 17.81 10.58
N ASP A 695 -10.56 16.86 9.72
CA ASP A 695 -11.49 17.03 8.61
C ASP A 695 -12.88 16.48 8.96
N ASP A 696 -12.98 15.42 9.77
CA ASP A 696 -14.25 14.81 10.18
C ASP A 696 -14.80 15.26 11.54
N THR A 697 -16.13 15.35 11.62
CA THR A 697 -16.84 15.72 12.85
C THR A 697 -17.12 14.49 13.72
N VAL A 698 -16.48 14.43 14.88
CA VAL A 698 -16.84 13.49 15.95
C VAL A 698 -18.19 13.86 16.58
N THR A 699 -19.15 12.94 16.57
CA THR A 699 -20.48 13.15 17.16
C THR A 699 -20.60 12.56 18.56
N ASP A 700 -19.92 11.45 18.85
CA ASP A 700 -19.90 10.82 20.18
C ASP A 700 -18.69 9.90 20.39
N ALA A 701 -18.37 9.58 21.65
CA ALA A 701 -17.31 8.64 22.00
C ALA A 701 -17.64 7.82 23.25
N PHE A 702 -17.25 6.54 23.24
CA PHE A 702 -17.27 5.64 24.39
C PHE A 702 -15.84 5.32 24.81
N GLY A 703 -15.47 5.65 26.05
CA GLY A 703 -14.07 5.57 26.49
C GLY A 703 -13.38 6.92 26.63
N GLU A 704 -12.22 6.95 27.28
CA GLU A 704 -11.35 8.13 27.24
C GLU A 704 -10.50 8.14 25.97
N THR A 705 -10.72 9.16 25.15
CA THR A 705 -9.98 9.38 23.91
C THR A 705 -9.35 10.78 23.91
N GLU A 706 -8.27 10.98 23.15
CA GLU A 706 -7.68 12.31 22.96
C GLU A 706 -8.65 13.25 22.21
N TRP A 707 -9.63 12.68 21.50
CA TRP A 707 -10.60 13.38 20.66
C TRP A 707 -11.91 13.59 21.40
N ARG A 708 -11.84 14.42 22.44
CA ARG A 708 -13.05 14.87 23.12
C ARG A 708 -13.87 15.79 22.19
N PRO A 709 -15.17 15.55 21.99
CA PRO A 709 -16.07 16.61 21.53
C PRO A 709 -15.88 17.82 22.46
N GLY A 710 -15.82 19.03 21.90
CA GLY A 710 -15.41 20.23 22.62
C GLY A 710 -16.18 20.48 23.91
N THR A 711 -15.59 21.26 24.82
CA THR A 711 -15.93 21.35 26.25
C THR A 711 -17.35 21.82 26.64
N LEU A 712 -18.29 22.04 25.71
CA LEU A 712 -19.71 22.27 26.02
C LEU A 712 -20.62 21.87 24.83
N LEU A 713 -21.31 20.74 25.01
CA LEU A 713 -22.43 20.11 24.29
C LEU A 713 -22.05 18.72 23.74
N TRP A 714 -22.65 17.70 24.39
CA TRP A 714 -22.51 16.24 24.22
C TRP A 714 -21.34 15.58 24.99
N GLU A 715 -21.19 15.92 26.27
CA GLU A 715 -20.62 14.96 27.22
C GLU A 715 -21.58 13.77 27.36
N ASN A 716 -21.33 12.64 26.70
CA ASN A 716 -21.77 11.37 27.24
C ASN A 716 -20.65 10.33 27.16
N VAL A 717 -20.39 9.69 28.31
CA VAL A 717 -19.29 8.75 28.56
C VAL A 717 -19.97 7.46 29.03
N THR A 718 -20.67 6.79 28.10
CA THR A 718 -21.98 6.18 28.37
C THR A 718 -22.09 5.20 29.54
N TYR A 719 -23.30 5.20 30.13
CA TYR A 719 -23.88 4.16 30.97
C TYR A 719 -25.36 4.04 30.62
N ARG A 720 -25.76 2.90 30.03
CA ARG A 720 -27.12 2.50 29.65
C ARG A 720 -28.24 3.54 29.77
N ARG A 721 -28.74 3.99 28.62
CA ARG A 721 -29.96 4.79 28.32
C ARG A 721 -30.38 5.97 29.21
N CYS A 722 -30.34 5.88 30.55
CA CYS A 722 -31.02 6.81 31.47
C CYS A 722 -30.39 6.99 32.86
N ASN A 723 -29.41 6.17 33.28
CA ASN A 723 -28.93 6.16 34.67
C ASN A 723 -27.52 6.79 34.80
N PHE A 724 -27.47 8.11 34.62
CA PHE A 724 -26.24 8.89 34.68
C PHE A 724 -25.74 9.04 36.14
N THR A 725 -24.73 8.26 36.54
CA THR A 725 -23.82 8.65 37.61
C THR A 725 -22.48 8.98 36.98
N PRO A 726 -22.16 10.26 36.71
CA PRO A 726 -20.86 10.63 36.16
C PRO A 726 -19.78 10.16 37.14
N TYR A 727 -18.72 9.54 36.60
CA TYR A 727 -17.47 9.28 37.33
C TYR A 727 -16.75 10.61 37.60
N PHE A 728 -17.37 11.52 38.35
CA PHE A 728 -16.75 12.78 38.75
C PHE A 728 -15.67 12.49 39.78
N GLY A 729 -14.42 12.75 39.40
CA GLY A 729 -13.27 12.80 40.33
C GLY A 729 -12.25 11.68 40.19
N GLN A 730 -12.36 10.81 39.18
CA GLN A 730 -11.24 9.96 38.75
C GLN A 730 -10.61 10.53 37.49
N THR A 731 -9.28 10.48 37.41
CA THR A 731 -8.49 11.10 36.34
C THR A 731 -8.42 10.27 35.06
N LEU A 732 -9.04 9.08 35.02
CA LEU A 732 -9.04 8.10 33.93
C LEU A 732 -10.40 7.36 33.86
N PHE A 733 -11.01 7.23 32.68
CA PHE A 733 -12.11 6.29 32.41
C PHE A 733 -11.57 5.06 31.66
N GLU A 734 -11.43 3.96 32.39
CA GLU A 734 -11.04 2.66 31.83
C GLU A 734 -12.28 1.89 31.41
N VAL A 735 -12.42 1.52 30.13
CA VAL A 735 -13.58 0.78 29.62
C VAL A 735 -13.75 -0.56 30.36
N SER A 736 -12.67 -1.18 30.81
CA SER A 736 -12.71 -2.42 31.59
C SER A 736 -13.42 -2.28 32.95
N ASP A 737 -13.41 -1.10 33.58
CA ASP A 737 -14.13 -0.86 34.83
C ASP A 737 -15.66 -0.89 34.63
N TYR A 738 -16.15 -0.58 33.42
CA TYR A 738 -17.56 -0.63 33.06
C TYR A 738 -18.18 -2.03 33.23
N PHE A 739 -17.43 -3.09 32.86
CA PHE A 739 -17.91 -4.47 32.95
C PHE A 739 -17.78 -5.08 34.35
N SER A 740 -17.10 -4.42 35.27
CA SER A 740 -17.07 -4.85 36.68
C SER A 740 -18.43 -4.69 37.37
N THR A 741 -19.33 -3.91 36.78
CA THR A 741 -20.62 -3.49 37.34
C THR A 741 -21.82 -3.78 36.42
N HIS A 742 -21.59 -4.26 35.19
CA HIS A 742 -22.64 -4.70 34.24
C HIS A 742 -22.50 -6.20 33.93
N PRO A 743 -23.59 -6.96 33.86
CA PRO A 743 -23.52 -8.35 33.43
C PRO A 743 -23.07 -8.46 31.97
N ILE A 744 -22.11 -9.34 31.71
CA ILE A 744 -21.77 -9.81 30.36
C ILE A 744 -23.01 -10.50 29.76
N ASP A 745 -23.16 -10.41 28.43
CA ASP A 745 -24.27 -11.00 27.66
C ASP A 745 -25.66 -10.38 27.94
N ASP A 746 -25.71 -9.20 28.55
CA ASP A 746 -26.97 -8.53 28.83
C ASP A 746 -27.42 -7.64 27.67
N ILE A 747 -28.42 -8.16 26.94
CA ILE A 747 -29.06 -7.53 25.78
C ILE A 747 -30.44 -6.95 26.11
N SER A 748 -30.81 -6.85 27.40
CA SER A 748 -32.16 -6.46 27.81
C SER A 748 -32.60 -5.11 27.27
N ASP A 749 -31.62 -4.26 26.96
CA ASP A 749 -31.83 -2.91 26.47
C ASP A 749 -31.42 -2.67 25.00
N PHE A 750 -30.98 -3.70 24.29
CA PHE A 750 -30.50 -3.57 22.91
C PHE A 750 -31.66 -3.55 21.90
N GLY A 751 -31.63 -2.63 20.94
CA GLY A 751 -32.66 -2.44 19.90
C GLY A 751 -33.88 -1.64 20.37
N VAL A 752 -33.75 -0.86 21.44
CA VAL A 752 -34.88 -0.12 22.04
C VAL A 752 -34.41 1.30 22.37
N ALA A 753 -35.12 2.29 21.83
CA ALA A 753 -34.78 3.70 22.02
C ALA A 753 -34.87 4.17 23.49
N PRO A 754 -33.99 5.10 23.92
CA PRO A 754 -34.09 5.77 25.22
C PRO A 754 -35.45 6.42 25.50
N GLU A 755 -35.89 6.43 26.76
CA GLU A 755 -37.11 7.12 27.16
C GLU A 755 -36.93 8.65 27.12
N PRO A 756 -37.89 9.44 26.59
CA PRO A 756 -37.76 10.89 26.53
C PRO A 756 -37.53 11.55 27.90
N GLY A 757 -36.43 12.30 28.04
CA GLY A 757 -36.05 12.96 29.30
C GLY A 757 -34.92 12.28 30.04
N CYS A 758 -34.52 11.11 29.55
CA CYS A 758 -33.13 10.74 29.38
C CYS A 758 -32.60 11.45 28.11
#